data_AF-A0A6J4XN79-F1
#
_entry.id   AF-A0A6J4XN79-F1
#
_cell.length_a   1.000
_cell.length_b   1.000
_cell.length_c   1.000
_cell.angle_alpha   90.00
_cell.angle_beta   90.00
_cell.angle_gamma   90.00
#
_symmetry.space_group_name_H-M   'P 1'
#
loop_
_entity.id
_entity.type
_entity.pdbx_description
1 polymer ?
#
loop_
_entity_poly.entity_id
_entity_poly.type
_entity_poly.pdbx_seq_one_letter_code
_entity_poly.pdbx_strand_id
1 'polypeptide(L)'
;MNQSSQNRKPYLIACAVLGIDIKAVAEKLGSDIGTRYLEGGLHDRPHLLREKLQAAIDEISASGRCERIMVGYGVCGRGTVGIQARDIPLAIPKVHDCMALFLGGDREYQRQFKKYPGTYYISAGWYEEKTEPFSQQKKTVFLGDQKLSYDELVDKYGENAAQETYRFLSTWKQNYHRAAFIETGVKRSPEYENFAREMAREYGWQYEKIPGDHALIEKLLSARETNDEILVVPPNHVIQFDSLESRLSAKPLWDKKQTRQPGPEITVLDDEGLQVDAAVYLKIGLGIDAGGTYTDTVLYDFEQGRTICKNKALTTKWDFTVGIHQALTGLDLQKLPQVEMVSLSTTLATNAIVEGEGQKVGMIIMPPYGRFDADDIPYEPKAAITGQLEISGTEITPLDEAQVKNIVRRMVKDDDVKAFAVSGYAGAINPAHELAVKRIIRQETGLFVTCGHELSDTLNFRTRAHTAMLNARIIPKLTKLLKDLERVLANLGITAPVVVVKGDGTLMDAAMARERPVETILSGPAASVAGARHLTGLKNALVVDMGGTTTDTAALRDGAVSVCQTGSNVGGHKTHVKALEIRTAGLGGDSLIQREKGQFLIGPQRVAPIAWLGAECAGTDKAIEYLNRRKDRFKASTRGMQILALTGSLDRLSLTPSEEKIVTLLNDRPFSIQELCERTGVLIEWGLKINRLEDNFVIQRCGLTLTDLLHVTGRFVQWDRHAAANFCRLFSHLVKMDIPEMAEHLLGMGIERLALELLKRQLDEETDPDALDTCPICKTLVKNLFSNGNDQYAVRIDLKRPVVGIGAPIHFFLPQAAQTLGADAVLPQNADVANAIGAVTSDVVVKRQAVIVPGQGGGFVIRGMVGARQFGKFDEADAFVRRELIRMVRDQARAAGTSSRAVKLKIDDRIPNTADGSPIFIARTIQAKLKGRPDLVLNRIPNRSRADAN
;
A
#
# COMPACT_ATOMS: atom_id res chain seq x y z
N MET A 1 -27.93 39.99 -43.44
CA MET A 1 -28.29 41.18 -42.66
C MET A 1 -27.27 41.35 -41.55
N ASN A 2 -26.40 42.35 -41.69
CA ASN A 2 -25.47 42.81 -40.65
C ASN A 2 -26.28 43.42 -39.49
N GLN A 3 -26.17 42.86 -38.29
CA GLN A 3 -26.52 43.54 -37.05
C GLN A 3 -25.33 43.43 -36.07
N SER A 4 -24.62 44.56 -35.93
CA SER A 4 -23.72 44.97 -34.86
C SER A 4 -22.85 43.90 -34.18
N SER A 5 -21.56 43.85 -34.53
CA SER A 5 -20.52 43.51 -33.56
C SER A 5 -20.52 44.61 -32.48
N GLN A 6 -21.34 44.44 -31.43
CA GLN A 6 -21.19 45.27 -30.22
C GLN A 6 -19.76 45.06 -29.71
N ASN A 7 -19.00 46.15 -29.63
CA ASN A 7 -17.61 46.15 -29.20
C ASN A 7 -17.55 45.64 -27.75
N ARG A 8 -17.31 44.34 -27.55
CA ARG A 8 -17.18 43.76 -26.20
C ARG A 8 -15.90 44.30 -25.59
N LYS A 9 -16.00 44.86 -24.39
CA LYS A 9 -14.85 45.46 -23.72
C LYS A 9 -14.58 44.80 -22.37
N PRO A 10 -13.34 44.81 -21.88
CA PRO A 10 -13.01 44.25 -20.58
C PRO A 10 -13.57 45.14 -19.45
N TYR A 11 -13.97 44.53 -18.33
CA TYR A 11 -14.47 45.22 -17.14
C TYR A 11 -13.60 44.94 -15.92
N LEU A 12 -13.42 45.91 -15.04
CA LEU A 12 -12.70 45.76 -13.78
C LEU A 12 -13.62 46.07 -12.60
N ILE A 13 -13.68 45.14 -11.64
CA ILE A 13 -14.32 45.34 -10.35
C ILE A 13 -13.23 45.41 -9.28
N ALA A 14 -13.12 46.53 -8.57
CA ALA A 14 -12.06 46.74 -7.58
C ALA A 14 -12.54 47.54 -6.37
N CYS A 15 -11.74 47.55 -5.31
CA CYS A 15 -11.96 48.45 -4.18
C CYS A 15 -11.80 49.91 -4.62
N ALA A 16 -12.68 50.80 -4.16
CA ALA A 16 -12.61 52.24 -4.47
C ALA A 16 -11.26 52.87 -4.07
N VAL A 17 -10.63 52.34 -3.00
CA VAL A 17 -9.27 52.72 -2.55
C VAL A 17 -8.20 52.56 -3.63
N LEU A 18 -8.35 51.58 -4.54
CA LEU A 18 -7.44 51.36 -5.67
C LEU A 18 -7.80 52.22 -6.90
N GLY A 19 -8.90 52.97 -6.85
CA GLY A 19 -9.50 53.59 -8.02
C GLY A 19 -8.62 54.64 -8.70
N ILE A 20 -7.87 55.42 -7.92
CA ILE A 20 -6.95 56.45 -8.45
C ILE A 20 -5.84 55.78 -9.28
N ASP A 21 -5.17 54.78 -8.71
CA ASP A 21 -4.06 54.06 -9.33
C ASP A 21 -4.51 53.25 -10.55
N ILE A 22 -5.64 52.56 -10.43
CA ILE A 22 -6.22 51.80 -11.53
C ILE A 22 -6.55 52.70 -12.73
N LYS A 23 -7.15 53.87 -12.50
CA LYS A 23 -7.51 54.81 -13.59
C LYS A 23 -6.26 55.28 -14.32
N ALA A 24 -5.23 55.68 -13.60
CA ALA A 24 -3.98 56.12 -14.20
C ALA A 24 -3.27 55.02 -15.00
N VAL A 25 -3.28 53.78 -14.50
CA VAL A 25 -2.71 52.64 -15.23
C VAL A 25 -3.55 52.30 -16.47
N ALA A 26 -4.88 52.33 -16.37
CA ALA A 26 -5.76 52.09 -17.51
C ALA A 26 -5.60 53.14 -18.62
N GLU A 27 -5.46 54.42 -18.26
CA GLU A 27 -5.16 55.52 -19.18
C GLU A 27 -3.78 55.33 -19.85
N LYS A 28 -2.75 54.98 -19.08
CA LYS A 28 -1.40 54.69 -19.59
C LYS A 28 -1.39 53.53 -20.59
N LEU A 29 -2.23 52.51 -20.38
CA LEU A 29 -2.36 51.35 -21.26
C LEU A 29 -3.26 51.59 -22.48
N GLY A 30 -3.87 52.78 -22.62
CA GLY A 30 -4.73 53.13 -23.75
C GLY A 30 -5.95 52.20 -23.92
N SER A 31 -6.39 51.55 -22.84
CA SER A 31 -7.40 50.48 -22.90
C SER A 31 -8.78 51.01 -22.46
N ASP A 32 -9.81 50.87 -23.33
CA ASP A 32 -11.21 51.15 -22.95
C ASP A 32 -11.73 50.06 -22.01
N ILE A 33 -11.46 50.22 -20.71
CA ILE A 33 -11.86 49.30 -19.66
C ILE A 33 -13.05 49.89 -18.90
N GLY A 34 -14.17 49.16 -18.85
CA GLY A 34 -15.27 49.51 -17.96
C GLY A 34 -14.85 49.32 -16.49
N THR A 35 -15.15 50.27 -15.60
CA THR A 35 -14.77 50.15 -14.18
C THR A 35 -15.99 50.18 -13.27
N ARG A 36 -15.97 49.35 -12.22
CA ARG A 36 -16.92 49.36 -11.12
C ARG A 36 -16.17 49.30 -9.80
N TYR A 37 -16.33 50.32 -8.97
CA TYR A 37 -15.70 50.38 -7.67
C TYR A 37 -16.70 49.99 -6.57
N LEU A 38 -16.27 49.09 -5.68
CA LEU A 38 -17.01 48.77 -4.46
C LEU A 38 -16.42 49.58 -3.29
N GLU A 39 -17.25 49.84 -2.28
CA GLU A 39 -16.89 50.65 -1.10
C GLU A 39 -15.61 50.17 -0.40
N GLY A 40 -14.83 51.12 0.11
CA GLY A 40 -13.63 50.85 0.90
C GLY A 40 -13.96 50.12 2.21
N GLY A 41 -13.10 49.17 2.62
CA GLY A 41 -13.26 48.43 3.89
C GLY A 41 -13.99 47.09 3.79
N LEU A 42 -14.47 46.69 2.60
CA LEU A 42 -15.11 45.38 2.42
C LEU A 42 -14.20 44.18 2.75
N HIS A 43 -12.87 44.33 2.70
CA HIS A 43 -11.94 43.25 3.06
C HIS A 43 -12.03 42.86 4.55
N ASP A 44 -12.51 43.76 5.41
CA ASP A 44 -12.76 43.49 6.83
C ASP A 44 -14.03 42.65 7.03
N ARG A 45 -14.84 42.48 5.97
CA ARG A 45 -16.11 41.76 5.96
C ARG A 45 -16.18 40.77 4.79
N PRO A 46 -15.42 39.66 4.82
CA PRO A 46 -15.27 38.75 3.69
C PRO A 46 -16.58 38.20 3.11
N HIS A 47 -17.61 37.99 3.94
CA HIS A 47 -18.93 37.54 3.49
C HIS A 47 -19.64 38.61 2.65
N LEU A 48 -19.65 39.86 3.11
CA LEU A 48 -20.26 40.98 2.39
C LEU A 48 -19.48 41.33 1.12
N LEU A 49 -18.13 41.23 1.17
CA LEU A 49 -17.29 41.34 -0.02
C LEU A 49 -17.70 40.32 -1.08
N ARG A 50 -17.84 39.04 -0.70
CA ARG A 50 -18.25 37.97 -1.61
C ARG A 50 -19.59 38.27 -2.26
N GLU A 51 -20.58 38.64 -1.45
CA GLU A 51 -21.94 38.94 -1.91
C GLU A 51 -21.95 40.09 -2.93
N LYS A 52 -21.37 41.23 -2.56
CA LYS A 52 -21.32 42.42 -3.45
C LYS A 52 -20.49 42.18 -4.70
N LEU A 53 -19.38 41.45 -4.59
CA LEU A 53 -18.52 41.11 -5.72
C LEU A 53 -19.23 40.15 -6.68
N GLN A 54 -19.91 39.11 -6.17
CA GLN A 54 -20.67 38.20 -7.01
C GLN A 54 -21.84 38.91 -7.70
N ALA A 55 -22.59 39.75 -6.98
CA ALA A 55 -23.69 40.53 -7.57
C ALA A 55 -23.19 41.45 -8.70
N ALA A 56 -22.02 42.07 -8.53
CA ALA A 56 -21.40 42.89 -9.56
C ALA A 56 -20.96 42.08 -10.79
N ILE A 57 -20.41 40.88 -10.59
CA ILE A 57 -20.05 39.95 -11.66
C ILE A 57 -21.30 39.47 -12.41
N ASP A 58 -22.37 39.15 -11.70
CA ASP A 58 -23.62 38.66 -12.26
C ASP A 58 -24.29 39.73 -13.15
N GLU A 59 -24.34 40.97 -12.67
CA GLU A 59 -24.88 42.11 -13.43
C GLU A 59 -24.07 42.40 -14.71
N ILE A 60 -22.74 42.42 -14.60
CA ILE A 60 -21.85 42.69 -15.75
C ILE A 60 -21.92 41.54 -16.76
N SER A 61 -21.96 40.29 -16.28
CA SER A 61 -22.07 39.11 -17.15
C SER A 61 -23.39 39.10 -17.91
N ALA A 62 -24.51 39.41 -17.24
CA ALA A 62 -25.83 39.49 -17.85
C ALA A 62 -25.96 40.58 -18.94
N SER A 63 -25.07 41.58 -18.96
CA SER A 63 -25.11 42.66 -19.95
C SER A 63 -24.77 42.22 -21.38
N GLY A 64 -24.07 41.09 -21.56
CA GLY A 64 -23.61 40.57 -22.86
C GLY A 64 -22.55 41.43 -23.58
N ARG A 65 -22.11 42.55 -22.97
CA ARG A 65 -21.19 43.55 -23.54
C ARG A 65 -19.74 43.43 -23.01
N CYS A 66 -19.46 42.40 -22.22
CA CYS A 66 -18.16 42.18 -21.58
C CYS A 66 -17.42 40.99 -22.21
N GLU A 67 -16.10 41.08 -22.39
CA GLU A 67 -15.26 39.95 -22.84
C GLU A 67 -14.52 39.22 -21.71
N ARG A 68 -14.20 39.92 -20.62
CA ARG A 68 -13.58 39.38 -19.40
C ARG A 68 -13.78 40.35 -18.23
N ILE A 69 -13.83 39.82 -17.02
CA ILE A 69 -13.92 40.63 -15.80
C ILE A 69 -12.64 40.49 -14.98
N MET A 70 -11.93 41.58 -14.75
CA MET A 70 -10.78 41.65 -13.86
C MET A 70 -11.26 41.97 -12.45
N VAL A 71 -10.72 41.28 -11.46
CA VAL A 71 -11.08 41.40 -10.05
C VAL A 71 -9.89 41.98 -9.30
N GLY A 72 -9.98 43.24 -8.91
CA GLY A 72 -8.96 43.99 -8.16
C GLY A 72 -8.94 43.64 -6.67
N TYR A 73 -9.02 42.35 -6.33
CA TYR A 73 -8.97 41.82 -4.97
C TYR A 73 -8.07 40.58 -4.93
N GLY A 74 -7.30 40.42 -3.86
CA GLY A 74 -6.58 39.18 -3.54
C GLY A 74 -7.47 38.16 -2.81
N VAL A 75 -6.87 37.31 -1.97
CA VAL A 75 -7.61 36.40 -1.08
C VAL A 75 -8.49 37.18 -0.09
N CYS A 76 -7.98 38.30 0.45
CA CYS A 76 -8.69 39.33 1.25
C CYS A 76 -9.71 38.69 2.23
N GLY A 77 -9.17 37.94 3.21
CA GLY A 77 -9.94 37.23 4.24
C GLY A 77 -10.76 36.03 3.73
N ARG A 78 -10.42 35.50 2.54
CA ARG A 78 -11.18 34.51 1.75
C ARG A 78 -12.51 35.05 1.18
N GLY A 79 -12.66 36.37 1.09
CA GLY A 79 -13.86 36.99 0.52
C GLY A 79 -14.03 36.74 -0.98
N THR A 80 -12.94 36.49 -1.70
CA THR A 80 -12.96 36.14 -3.13
C THR A 80 -13.10 34.64 -3.39
N VAL A 81 -12.93 33.80 -2.36
CA VAL A 81 -13.13 32.34 -2.47
C VAL A 81 -14.63 32.06 -2.59
N GLY A 82 -15.02 31.24 -3.55
CA GLY A 82 -16.42 30.92 -3.86
C GLY A 82 -17.04 31.81 -4.94
N ILE A 83 -16.33 32.83 -5.43
CA ILE A 83 -16.79 33.64 -6.56
C ILE A 83 -16.83 32.79 -7.82
N GLN A 84 -17.97 32.85 -8.52
CA GLN A 84 -18.26 32.08 -9.71
C GLN A 84 -18.05 32.95 -10.96
N ALA A 85 -17.18 32.49 -11.85
CA ALA A 85 -17.15 32.93 -13.23
C ALA A 85 -18.39 32.37 -13.94
N ARG A 86 -19.27 33.25 -14.42
CA ARG A 86 -20.48 32.88 -15.16
C ARG A 86 -20.11 32.44 -16.58
N ASP A 87 -20.72 33.03 -17.60
CA ASP A 87 -20.41 32.78 -19.02
C ASP A 87 -19.18 33.55 -19.51
N ILE A 88 -18.55 34.38 -18.66
CA ILE A 88 -17.40 35.22 -18.97
C ILE A 88 -16.22 34.86 -18.05
N PRO A 89 -14.96 34.80 -18.56
CA PRO A 89 -13.79 34.52 -17.73
C PRO A 89 -13.49 35.66 -16.74
N LEU A 90 -12.94 35.30 -15.59
CA LEU A 90 -12.42 36.26 -14.60
C LEU A 90 -10.89 36.29 -14.60
N ALA A 91 -10.28 37.41 -14.26
CA ALA A 91 -8.85 37.51 -13.95
C ALA A 91 -8.67 38.06 -12.53
N ILE A 92 -7.92 37.36 -11.68
CA ILE A 92 -7.72 37.74 -10.27
C ILE A 92 -6.25 37.58 -9.87
N PRO A 93 -5.66 38.52 -9.10
CA PRO A 93 -4.28 38.37 -8.63
C PRO A 93 -4.17 37.25 -7.57
N LYS A 94 -3.15 36.41 -7.71
CA LYS A 94 -2.80 35.31 -6.79
C LYS A 94 -2.06 35.84 -5.56
N VAL A 95 -2.64 36.81 -4.87
CA VAL A 95 -2.02 37.49 -3.72
C VAL A 95 -2.89 37.34 -2.47
N HIS A 96 -2.28 37.24 -1.29
CA HIS A 96 -3.03 37.14 -0.04
C HIS A 96 -3.77 38.45 0.29
N ASP A 97 -3.08 39.56 0.08
CA ASP A 97 -3.53 40.90 0.48
C ASP A 97 -3.60 41.82 -0.74
N CYS A 98 -4.69 42.58 -0.80
CA CYS A 98 -4.98 43.57 -1.81
C CYS A 98 -3.88 44.68 -1.84
N MET A 99 -3.11 44.87 -0.76
CA MET A 99 -1.96 45.80 -0.72
C MET A 99 -0.83 45.44 -1.69
N ALA A 100 -0.69 44.17 -2.07
CA ALA A 100 0.31 43.75 -3.07
C ALA A 100 0.12 44.45 -4.43
N LEU A 101 -1.10 44.92 -4.74
CA LEU A 101 -1.39 45.70 -5.95
C LEU A 101 -0.73 47.08 -5.96
N PHE A 102 -0.50 47.68 -4.79
CA PHE A 102 0.22 48.96 -4.67
C PHE A 102 1.74 48.79 -4.63
N LEU A 103 2.23 47.58 -4.38
CA LEU A 103 3.64 47.25 -4.18
C LEU A 103 4.27 46.47 -5.35
N GLY A 104 3.52 46.28 -6.45
CA GLY A 104 4.01 45.62 -7.66
C GLY A 104 3.98 44.09 -7.64
N GLY A 105 3.64 43.43 -6.52
CA GLY A 105 3.57 41.97 -6.44
C GLY A 105 3.55 41.40 -5.01
N ASP A 106 3.18 40.12 -4.89
CA ASP A 106 3.14 39.40 -3.59
C ASP A 106 4.52 39.34 -2.93
N ARG A 107 5.58 39.16 -3.73
CA ARG A 107 6.96 39.07 -3.22
C ARG A 107 7.37 40.32 -2.44
N GLU A 108 7.01 41.51 -2.93
CA GLU A 108 7.34 42.77 -2.26
C GLU A 108 6.47 42.98 -1.02
N TYR A 109 5.18 42.66 -1.10
CA TYR A 109 4.31 42.63 0.08
C TYR A 109 4.87 41.72 1.18
N GLN A 110 5.28 40.49 0.85
CA GLN A 110 5.89 39.55 1.79
C GLN A 110 7.20 40.09 2.37
N ARG A 111 7.98 40.84 1.60
CA ARG A 111 9.19 41.53 2.09
C ARG A 111 8.83 42.58 3.15
N GLN A 112 7.83 43.42 2.88
CA GLN A 112 7.36 44.43 3.83
C GLN A 112 6.72 43.82 5.08
N PHE A 113 5.92 42.76 4.90
CA PHE A 113 5.28 42.03 5.99
C PHE A 113 6.32 41.36 6.90
N LYS A 114 7.36 40.71 6.35
CA LYS A 114 8.46 40.16 7.16
C LYS A 114 9.25 41.23 7.90
N LYS A 115 9.43 42.40 7.29
CA LYS A 115 10.13 43.54 7.90
C LYS A 115 9.35 44.08 9.10
N TYR A 116 8.03 44.25 8.97
CA TYR A 116 7.13 44.72 10.02
C TYR A 116 5.70 44.14 9.85
N PRO A 117 5.36 43.03 10.53
CA PRO A 117 4.04 42.38 10.38
C PRO A 117 2.87 43.29 10.76
N GLY A 118 3.04 44.15 11.79
CA GLY A 118 2.05 45.12 12.25
C GLY A 118 2.13 46.45 11.50
N THR A 119 1.98 46.44 10.17
CA THR A 119 2.00 47.67 9.35
C THR A 119 0.61 48.12 8.94
N TYR A 120 0.28 49.37 9.21
CA TYR A 120 -0.92 50.04 8.72
C TYR A 120 -0.58 50.79 7.43
N TYR A 121 -1.08 50.31 6.29
CA TYR A 121 -0.78 50.89 4.98
C TYR A 121 -1.76 52.01 4.61
N ILE A 122 -1.23 53.11 4.11
CA ILE A 122 -1.99 54.30 3.71
C ILE A 122 -1.56 54.67 2.28
N SER A 123 -2.52 54.94 1.41
CA SER A 123 -2.30 55.45 0.05
C SER A 123 -3.16 56.68 -0.19
N ALA A 124 -2.91 57.41 -1.28
CA ALA A 124 -3.75 58.55 -1.67
C ALA A 124 -5.24 58.16 -1.80
N GLY A 125 -5.53 57.01 -2.44
CA GLY A 125 -6.90 56.52 -2.57
C GLY A 125 -7.53 56.09 -1.23
N TRP A 126 -6.73 55.63 -0.28
CA TRP A 126 -7.23 55.32 1.07
C TRP A 126 -7.70 56.59 1.78
N TYR A 127 -6.92 57.67 1.67
CA TYR A 127 -7.24 58.96 2.28
C TYR A 127 -8.53 59.56 1.70
N GLU A 128 -8.68 59.50 0.38
CA GLU A 128 -9.84 60.07 -0.32
C GLU A 128 -11.14 59.29 -0.05
N GLU A 129 -11.07 57.97 0.14
CA GLU A 129 -12.26 57.13 0.36
C GLU A 129 -12.71 57.04 1.83
N LYS A 130 -11.85 57.35 2.81
CA LYS A 130 -12.12 57.12 4.25
C LYS A 130 -12.23 58.39 5.11
N THR A 131 -12.48 59.58 4.56
CA THR A 131 -12.32 60.81 5.35
C THR A 131 -13.57 61.28 6.11
N GLU A 132 -13.53 61.04 7.43
CA GLU A 132 -13.87 62.05 8.43
C GLU A 132 -12.56 62.68 8.99
N PRO A 133 -12.59 63.91 9.55
CA PRO A 133 -11.43 64.55 10.18
C PRO A 133 -10.79 63.68 11.27
N PHE A 134 -9.45 63.58 11.29
CA PHE A 134 -8.71 62.76 12.27
C PHE A 134 -9.02 63.14 13.73
N SER A 135 -9.35 64.41 14.00
CA SER A 135 -9.79 64.91 15.31
C SER A 135 -11.11 64.29 15.80
N GLN A 136 -12.03 63.94 14.90
CA GLN A 136 -13.30 63.27 15.24
C GLN A 136 -13.10 61.76 15.48
N GLN A 137 -12.12 61.13 14.80
CA GLN A 137 -11.78 59.72 15.02
C GLN A 137 -11.17 59.43 16.41
N LYS A 138 -10.55 60.44 17.06
CA LYS A 138 -9.87 60.29 18.36
C LYS A 138 -10.76 59.80 19.48
N LYS A 139 -12.08 60.06 19.39
CA LYS A 139 -13.04 59.63 20.40
C LYS A 139 -14.02 58.59 19.88
N THR A 140 -13.87 58.01 18.70
CA THR A 140 -14.85 57.03 18.19
C THR A 140 -14.31 55.61 18.17
N VAL A 141 -15.15 54.64 18.50
CA VAL A 141 -14.89 53.20 18.40
C VAL A 141 -16.02 52.51 17.63
N PHE A 142 -15.72 51.37 17.03
CA PHE A 142 -16.70 50.57 16.29
C PHE A 142 -17.12 49.35 17.09
N LEU A 143 -18.43 49.12 17.20
CA LEU A 143 -19.03 47.90 17.75
C LEU A 143 -19.92 47.27 16.68
N GLY A 144 -19.36 46.30 15.93
CA GLY A 144 -20.01 45.74 14.75
C GLY A 144 -20.16 46.79 13.64
N ASP A 145 -21.40 47.12 13.28
CA ASP A 145 -21.75 48.14 12.28
C ASP A 145 -21.97 49.54 12.87
N GLN A 146 -22.02 49.65 14.20
CA GLN A 146 -22.28 50.91 14.88
C GLN A 146 -20.99 51.65 15.18
N LYS A 147 -20.94 52.92 14.77
CA LYS A 147 -19.91 53.87 15.15
C LYS A 147 -20.40 54.63 16.38
N LEU A 148 -19.61 54.61 17.46
CA LEU A 148 -19.96 55.24 18.72
C LEU A 148 -18.84 56.20 19.12
N SER A 149 -19.19 57.43 19.47
CA SER A 149 -18.29 58.38 20.11
C SER A 149 -18.12 58.08 21.59
N TYR A 150 -17.02 58.55 22.16
CA TYR A 150 -16.69 58.37 23.57
C TYR A 150 -17.72 59.06 24.43
N ASP A 151 -18.19 60.23 24.01
CA ASP A 151 -19.20 61.00 24.73
C ASP A 151 -20.55 60.25 24.69
N GLU A 152 -20.92 59.62 23.56
CA GLU A 152 -22.09 58.70 23.50
C GLU A 152 -21.93 57.45 24.37
N LEU A 153 -20.70 56.92 24.52
CA LEU A 153 -20.43 55.81 25.44
C LEU A 153 -20.54 56.25 26.91
N VAL A 154 -20.08 57.45 27.24
CA VAL A 154 -20.18 58.05 28.58
C VAL A 154 -21.64 58.29 28.93
N ASP A 155 -22.41 58.89 28.02
CA ASP A 155 -23.84 59.16 28.21
C ASP A 155 -24.65 57.88 28.43
N LYS A 156 -24.27 56.79 27.74
CA LYS A 156 -25.03 55.53 27.77
C LYS A 156 -24.62 54.57 28.88
N TYR A 157 -23.35 54.55 29.28
CA TYR A 157 -22.80 53.54 30.18
C TYR A 157 -22.08 54.10 31.41
N GLY A 158 -21.95 55.43 31.53
CA GLY A 158 -21.19 56.09 32.57
C GLY A 158 -19.67 56.08 32.31
N GLU A 159 -18.97 56.99 32.95
CA GLU A 159 -17.59 57.36 32.60
C GLU A 159 -16.58 56.20 32.72
N ASN A 160 -16.66 55.40 33.80
CA ASN A 160 -15.75 54.26 34.00
C ASN A 160 -15.97 53.15 32.95
N ALA A 161 -17.23 52.78 32.66
CA ALA A 161 -17.53 51.71 31.69
C ALA A 161 -17.23 52.16 30.26
N ALA A 162 -17.46 53.44 29.94
CA ALA A 162 -17.07 54.03 28.66
C ALA A 162 -15.55 54.00 28.46
N GLN A 163 -14.77 54.30 29.50
CA GLN A 163 -13.32 54.25 29.46
C GLN A 163 -12.79 52.83 29.21
N GLU A 164 -13.31 51.83 29.92
CA GLU A 164 -12.93 50.42 29.70
C GLU A 164 -13.36 49.91 28.32
N THR A 165 -14.58 50.25 27.88
CA THR A 165 -15.10 49.86 26.56
C THR A 165 -14.29 50.49 25.43
N TYR A 166 -13.98 51.78 25.54
CA TYR A 166 -13.13 52.49 24.57
C TYR A 166 -11.71 51.90 24.55
N ARG A 167 -11.14 51.58 25.71
CA ARG A 167 -9.82 50.93 25.84
C ARG A 167 -9.82 49.56 25.18
N PHE A 168 -10.83 48.73 25.44
CA PHE A 168 -10.99 47.40 24.86
C PHE A 168 -11.18 47.46 23.34
N LEU A 169 -12.08 48.31 22.84
CA LEU A 169 -12.34 48.44 21.40
C LEU A 169 -11.21 49.16 20.64
N SER A 170 -10.31 49.86 21.34
CA SER A 170 -9.09 50.45 20.76
C SER A 170 -7.88 49.51 20.79
N THR A 171 -8.00 48.27 21.29
CA THR A 171 -6.88 47.32 21.40
C THR A 171 -6.25 46.95 20.05
N TRP A 172 -6.99 47.02 18.95
CA TRP A 172 -6.44 46.77 17.61
C TRP A 172 -5.24 47.66 17.29
N LYS A 173 -5.17 48.87 17.88
CA LYS A 173 -4.05 49.81 17.71
C LYS A 173 -2.73 49.24 18.25
N GLN A 174 -2.78 48.28 19.18
CA GLN A 174 -1.61 47.61 19.74
C GLN A 174 -1.02 46.56 18.79
N ASN A 175 -1.80 46.08 17.82
CA ASN A 175 -1.35 45.11 16.82
C ASN A 175 -0.55 45.76 15.68
N TYR A 176 -0.48 47.09 15.65
CA TYR A 176 0.26 47.87 14.67
C TYR A 176 1.42 48.61 15.36
N HIS A 177 2.55 48.69 14.65
CA HIS A 177 3.77 49.34 15.11
C HIS A 177 4.37 50.27 14.04
N ARG A 178 3.83 50.25 12.82
CA ARG A 178 4.28 51.07 11.70
C ARG A 178 3.09 51.62 10.91
N ALA A 179 3.07 52.93 10.64
CA ALA A 179 2.22 53.51 9.59
C ALA A 179 3.09 53.71 8.34
N ALA A 180 2.71 53.06 7.24
CA ALA A 180 3.45 53.11 5.98
C ALA A 180 2.65 53.86 4.92
N PHE A 181 3.17 54.99 4.45
CA PHE A 181 2.58 55.70 3.31
C PHE A 181 3.16 55.16 2.00
N ILE A 182 2.30 54.60 1.14
CA ILE A 182 2.67 54.10 -0.18
C ILE A 182 2.51 55.22 -1.20
N GLU A 183 3.63 55.69 -1.74
CA GLU A 183 3.69 56.73 -2.76
C GLU A 183 3.76 56.12 -4.15
N THR A 184 2.64 56.15 -4.87
CA THR A 184 2.54 55.59 -6.22
C THR A 184 2.78 56.62 -7.33
N GLY A 185 2.87 57.90 -6.98
CA GLY A 185 3.19 58.99 -7.92
C GLY A 185 2.04 59.49 -8.80
N VAL A 186 0.83 58.92 -8.71
CA VAL A 186 -0.33 59.27 -9.56
C VAL A 186 -1.03 60.55 -9.10
N LYS A 187 -1.22 60.75 -7.79
CA LYS A 187 -1.83 61.95 -7.21
C LYS A 187 -1.01 62.36 -5.98
N ARG A 188 -0.33 63.50 -6.06
CA ARG A 188 0.57 63.99 -5.00
C ARG A 188 -0.06 65.15 -4.26
N SER A 189 -0.37 64.95 -2.98
CA SER A 189 -0.68 66.02 -2.02
C SER A 189 0.17 65.79 -0.77
N PRO A 190 0.84 66.82 -0.22
CA PRO A 190 1.51 66.72 1.08
C PRO A 190 0.58 66.27 2.21
N GLU A 191 -0.73 66.51 2.08
CA GLU A 191 -1.75 66.15 3.07
C GLU A 191 -1.85 64.64 3.28
N TYR A 192 -1.69 63.83 2.23
CA TYR A 192 -1.76 62.36 2.33
C TYR A 192 -0.60 61.78 3.14
N GLU A 193 0.61 62.29 2.90
CA GLU A 193 1.80 61.87 3.64
C GLU A 193 1.74 62.37 5.08
N ASN A 194 1.32 63.62 5.28
CA ASN A 194 1.19 64.23 6.61
C ASN A 194 0.20 63.46 7.48
N PHE A 195 -0.91 62.98 6.92
CA PHE A 195 -1.86 62.14 7.63
C PHE A 195 -1.23 60.87 8.19
N ALA A 196 -0.43 60.16 7.40
CA ALA A 196 0.30 58.96 7.86
C ALA A 196 1.31 59.30 8.96
N ARG A 197 1.99 60.45 8.87
CA ARG A 197 2.93 60.94 9.89
C ARG A 197 2.23 61.33 11.20
N GLU A 198 1.07 61.95 11.12
CA GLU A 198 0.25 62.30 12.27
C GLU A 198 -0.29 61.05 12.97
N MET A 199 -0.82 60.10 12.20
CA MET A 199 -1.27 58.80 12.73
C MET A 199 -0.14 58.06 13.44
N ALA A 200 1.05 58.00 12.84
CA ALA A 200 2.22 57.37 13.46
C ALA A 200 2.58 58.03 14.78
N ARG A 201 2.64 59.36 14.81
CA ARG A 201 2.99 60.14 16.01
C ARG A 201 1.98 59.93 17.12
N GLU A 202 0.70 59.93 16.79
CA GLU A 202 -0.38 59.83 17.77
C GLU A 202 -0.48 58.44 18.40
N TYR A 203 -0.31 57.39 17.61
CA TYR A 203 -0.39 56.02 18.10
C TYR A 203 0.96 55.44 18.56
N GLY A 204 2.03 56.25 18.53
CA GLY A 204 3.37 55.82 18.91
C GLY A 204 3.98 54.79 17.95
N TRP A 205 3.55 54.80 16.69
CA TRP A 205 4.06 53.91 15.64
C TRP A 205 5.22 54.54 14.89
N GLN A 206 6.04 53.72 14.23
CA GLN A 206 7.06 54.19 13.30
C GLN A 206 6.40 54.67 12.00
N TYR A 207 6.85 55.80 11.48
CA TYR A 207 6.47 56.26 10.14
C TYR A 207 7.49 55.80 9.10
N GLU A 208 7.02 55.27 7.97
CA GLU A 208 7.85 54.96 6.81
C GLU A 208 7.15 55.37 5.51
N LYS A 209 7.90 55.97 4.57
CA LYS A 209 7.45 56.18 3.19
C LYS A 209 7.96 55.03 2.32
N ILE A 210 7.06 54.34 1.63
CA ILE A 210 7.39 53.21 0.75
C ILE A 210 7.10 53.63 -0.71
N PRO A 211 8.02 53.38 -1.65
CA PRO A 211 7.73 53.57 -3.07
C PRO A 211 6.71 52.53 -3.54
N GLY A 212 5.63 52.98 -4.19
CA GLY A 212 4.65 52.10 -4.82
C GLY A 212 5.08 51.68 -6.22
N ASP A 213 4.51 50.57 -6.69
CA ASP A 213 4.73 50.00 -8.03
C ASP A 213 3.42 49.42 -8.59
N HIS A 214 3.08 49.76 -9.83
CA HIS A 214 1.86 49.33 -10.51
C HIS A 214 2.03 48.07 -11.36
N ALA A 215 3.18 47.41 -11.36
CA ALA A 215 3.46 46.24 -12.21
C ALA A 215 2.39 45.14 -12.09
N LEU A 216 1.87 44.86 -10.88
CA LEU A 216 0.82 43.86 -10.69
C LEU A 216 -0.55 44.32 -11.25
N ILE A 217 -0.85 45.61 -11.17
CA ILE A 217 -2.06 46.19 -11.79
C ILE A 217 -1.94 46.08 -13.31
N GLU A 218 -0.79 46.41 -13.90
CA GLU A 218 -0.54 46.26 -15.34
C GLU A 218 -0.72 44.80 -15.80
N LYS A 219 -0.18 43.84 -15.03
CA LYS A 219 -0.35 42.40 -15.28
C LYS A 219 -1.82 41.98 -15.17
N LEU A 220 -2.55 42.44 -14.16
CA LEU A 220 -3.97 42.12 -13.99
C LEU A 220 -4.81 42.63 -15.17
N LEU A 221 -4.56 43.85 -15.65
CA LEU A 221 -5.31 44.45 -16.74
C LEU A 221 -5.00 43.80 -18.11
N SER A 222 -3.81 43.23 -18.27
CA SER A 222 -3.36 42.63 -19.54
C SER A 222 -3.57 41.11 -19.61
N ALA A 223 -3.60 40.39 -18.48
CA ALA A 223 -3.60 38.92 -18.44
C ALA A 223 -4.76 38.25 -19.19
N ARG A 224 -4.43 37.43 -20.20
CA ARG A 224 -5.39 36.59 -20.95
C ARG A 224 -5.32 35.12 -20.57
N GLU A 225 -4.22 34.69 -19.94
CA GLU A 225 -3.98 33.32 -19.49
C GLU A 225 -3.46 33.31 -18.05
N THR A 226 -3.65 32.19 -17.36
CA THR A 226 -3.14 31.99 -16.00
C THR A 226 -1.61 31.95 -16.01
N ASN A 227 -0.99 32.70 -15.10
CA ASN A 227 0.45 32.69 -14.85
C ASN A 227 0.74 32.65 -13.34
N ASP A 228 1.98 32.88 -12.92
CA ASP A 228 2.37 32.80 -11.51
C ASP A 228 1.71 33.85 -10.62
N GLU A 229 1.33 35.00 -11.17
CA GLU A 229 0.81 36.15 -10.41
C GLU A 229 -0.68 36.40 -10.64
N ILE A 230 -1.24 35.99 -11.78
CA ILE A 230 -2.64 36.17 -12.14
C ILE A 230 -3.28 34.80 -12.42
N LEU A 231 -4.42 34.54 -11.78
CA LEU A 231 -5.30 33.43 -12.08
C LEU A 231 -6.36 33.90 -13.08
N VAL A 232 -6.42 33.28 -14.25
CA VAL A 232 -7.55 33.40 -15.17
C VAL A 232 -8.51 32.25 -14.88
N VAL A 233 -9.70 32.59 -14.40
CA VAL A 233 -10.78 31.68 -14.06
C VAL A 233 -11.63 31.50 -15.31
N PRO A 234 -11.68 30.30 -15.91
CA PRO A 234 -12.48 30.07 -17.11
C PRO A 234 -13.98 30.25 -16.83
N PRO A 235 -14.83 30.45 -17.86
CA PRO A 235 -16.28 30.43 -17.69
C PRO A 235 -16.76 29.15 -16.98
N ASN A 236 -17.83 29.28 -16.19
CA ASN A 236 -18.43 28.20 -15.40
C ASN A 236 -17.46 27.56 -14.39
N HIS A 237 -16.50 28.32 -13.88
CA HIS A 237 -15.60 27.89 -12.82
C HIS A 237 -15.78 28.75 -11.57
N VAL A 238 -15.36 28.22 -10.42
CA VAL A 238 -15.36 28.90 -9.12
C VAL A 238 -13.93 29.09 -8.63
N ILE A 239 -13.69 30.22 -7.97
CA ILE A 239 -12.43 30.54 -7.30
C ILE A 239 -12.33 29.72 -6.01
N GLN A 240 -11.26 28.94 -5.86
CA GLN A 240 -10.95 28.18 -4.65
C GLN A 240 -9.60 28.59 -4.08
N PHE A 241 -9.46 28.50 -2.75
CA PHE A 241 -8.17 28.59 -2.08
C PHE A 241 -7.57 27.18 -1.92
N ASP A 242 -6.43 26.93 -2.55
CA ASP A 242 -5.64 25.72 -2.34
C ASP A 242 -4.85 25.87 -1.03
N SER A 243 -5.17 25.05 -0.03
CA SER A 243 -4.51 25.09 1.27
C SER A 243 -3.07 24.56 1.26
N LEU A 244 -2.70 23.72 0.29
CA LEU A 244 -1.35 23.16 0.17
C LEU A 244 -0.41 24.18 -0.48
N GLU A 245 -0.88 24.83 -1.54
CA GLU A 245 -0.10 25.86 -2.25
C GLU A 245 -0.27 27.26 -1.65
N SER A 246 -1.21 27.45 -0.73
CA SER A 246 -1.62 28.74 -0.18
C SER A 246 -1.97 29.78 -1.26
N ARG A 247 -2.56 29.33 -2.37
CA ARG A 247 -2.82 30.14 -3.57
C ARG A 247 -4.24 29.97 -4.08
N LEU A 248 -4.69 30.91 -4.91
CA LEU A 248 -5.97 30.79 -5.62
C LEU A 248 -5.85 29.84 -6.81
N SER A 249 -6.85 28.97 -6.98
CA SER A 249 -7.03 28.09 -8.13
C SER A 249 -8.47 28.17 -8.66
N ALA A 250 -8.67 27.77 -9.92
CA ALA A 250 -10.00 27.68 -10.53
C ALA A 250 -10.46 26.22 -10.54
N LYS A 251 -11.72 25.97 -10.16
CA LYS A 251 -12.35 24.65 -10.29
C LYS A 251 -13.63 24.72 -11.11
N PRO A 252 -13.93 23.77 -11.99
CA PRO A 252 -15.17 23.76 -12.73
C PRO A 252 -16.36 23.60 -11.77
N LEU A 253 -17.42 24.37 -11.99
CA LEU A 253 -18.72 24.13 -11.37
C LEU A 253 -19.28 22.84 -11.95
N TRP A 254 -19.71 21.92 -11.09
CA TRP A 254 -20.27 20.65 -11.53
C TRP A 254 -21.77 20.79 -11.81
N ASP A 255 -22.23 20.36 -12.98
CA ASP A 255 -23.65 20.41 -13.31
C ASP A 255 -24.42 19.37 -12.46
N LYS A 256 -25.43 19.84 -11.71
CA LYS A 256 -26.32 18.96 -10.94
C LYS A 256 -27.08 17.96 -11.82
N LYS A 257 -27.23 18.20 -13.13
CA LYS A 257 -27.80 17.22 -14.07
C LYS A 257 -26.82 16.08 -14.42
N GLN A 258 -25.51 16.29 -14.25
CA GLN A 258 -24.48 15.27 -14.43
C GLN A 258 -24.21 14.46 -13.15
N THR A 259 -24.80 14.85 -12.01
CA THR A 259 -24.79 14.04 -10.79
C THR A 259 -25.62 12.77 -11.00
N ARG A 260 -24.93 11.65 -11.20
CA ARG A 260 -25.49 10.33 -10.94
C ARG A 260 -25.49 10.08 -9.43
N GLN A 261 -26.34 9.15 -8.97
CA GLN A 261 -26.55 8.89 -7.54
C GLN A 261 -25.24 8.79 -6.74
N PRO A 262 -25.19 9.29 -5.50
CA PRO A 262 -24.02 9.18 -4.65
C PRO A 262 -23.78 7.71 -4.29
N GLY A 263 -22.78 7.10 -4.94
CA GLY A 263 -22.36 5.73 -4.71
C GLY A 263 -21.47 5.22 -5.84
N PRO A 264 -20.64 4.20 -5.59
CA PRO A 264 -19.80 3.66 -6.63
C PRO A 264 -20.63 3.00 -7.73
N GLU A 265 -20.64 3.58 -8.93
CA GLU A 265 -21.35 3.00 -10.08
C GLU A 265 -20.58 1.77 -10.58
N ILE A 266 -21.29 0.65 -10.72
CA ILE A 266 -20.74 -0.60 -11.22
C ILE A 266 -21.36 -0.89 -12.58
N THR A 267 -20.54 -0.89 -13.64
CA THR A 267 -20.96 -1.29 -14.98
C THR A 267 -20.24 -2.59 -15.36
N VAL A 268 -20.97 -3.60 -15.78
CA VAL A 268 -20.39 -4.81 -16.40
C VAL A 268 -20.51 -4.65 -17.90
N LEU A 269 -19.37 -4.66 -18.58
CA LEU A 269 -19.29 -4.60 -20.04
C LEU A 269 -18.89 -5.98 -20.54
N ASP A 270 -19.82 -6.62 -21.25
CA ASP A 270 -19.59 -7.85 -21.99
C ASP A 270 -19.78 -7.58 -23.48
N ASP A 271 -19.06 -8.29 -24.34
CA ASP A 271 -19.31 -8.20 -25.79
C ASP A 271 -20.58 -9.04 -26.04
N GLU A 272 -21.78 -8.44 -26.02
CA GLU A 272 -23.04 -9.16 -26.29
C GLU A 272 -22.98 -9.91 -27.63
N GLY A 273 -23.23 -11.23 -27.62
CA GLY A 273 -23.56 -12.00 -28.83
C GLY A 273 -22.50 -12.96 -29.40
N LEU A 274 -21.33 -13.13 -28.78
CA LEU A 274 -20.40 -14.20 -29.17
C LEU A 274 -20.57 -15.41 -28.24
N GLN A 275 -21.16 -16.49 -28.77
CA GLN A 275 -21.06 -17.82 -28.16
C GLN A 275 -19.58 -18.11 -27.90
N VAL A 276 -19.18 -18.19 -26.63
CA VAL A 276 -17.89 -18.79 -26.27
C VAL A 276 -18.01 -20.26 -26.65
N ASP A 277 -17.28 -20.67 -27.70
CA ASP A 277 -17.27 -22.06 -28.17
C ASP A 277 -17.01 -23.00 -26.98
N ALA A 278 -17.86 -24.00 -26.79
CA ALA A 278 -17.70 -25.01 -25.75
C ALA A 278 -16.34 -25.75 -25.85
N ALA A 279 -15.66 -25.65 -26.99
CA ALA A 279 -14.34 -26.20 -27.27
C ALA A 279 -13.15 -25.42 -26.63
N VAL A 280 -13.39 -24.35 -25.86
CA VAL A 280 -12.32 -23.47 -25.31
C VAL A 280 -12.00 -23.75 -23.83
N TYR A 281 -12.77 -24.61 -23.14
CA TYR A 281 -12.53 -24.91 -21.72
C TYR A 281 -11.45 -25.97 -21.52
N LEU A 282 -10.56 -25.74 -20.54
CA LEU A 282 -9.56 -26.71 -20.10
C LEU A 282 -10.23 -28.00 -19.65
N LYS A 283 -9.69 -29.16 -20.04
CA LYS A 283 -10.17 -30.47 -19.59
C LYS A 283 -9.39 -31.00 -18.40
N ILE A 284 -8.06 -31.09 -18.55
CA ILE A 284 -7.17 -31.64 -17.52
C ILE A 284 -6.16 -30.58 -17.10
N GLY A 285 -6.15 -30.29 -15.80
CA GLY A 285 -5.16 -29.43 -15.17
C GLY A 285 -4.23 -30.20 -14.24
N LEU A 286 -2.98 -29.76 -14.13
CA LEU A 286 -2.03 -30.22 -13.13
C LEU A 286 -1.83 -29.13 -12.07
N GLY A 287 -2.30 -29.38 -10.86
CA GLY A 287 -2.01 -28.54 -9.70
C GLY A 287 -0.73 -29.00 -9.01
N ILE A 288 0.14 -28.07 -8.65
CA ILE A 288 1.38 -28.31 -7.92
C ILE A 288 1.46 -27.29 -6.78
N ASP A 289 1.66 -27.77 -5.55
CA ASP A 289 2.10 -26.91 -4.44
C ASP A 289 3.50 -27.30 -4.01
N ALA A 290 4.48 -26.46 -4.31
CA ALA A 290 5.87 -26.63 -3.87
C ALA A 290 6.06 -25.98 -2.50
N GLY A 291 5.64 -26.70 -1.45
CA GLY A 291 5.76 -26.29 -0.06
C GLY A 291 7.15 -26.51 0.54
N GLY A 292 7.32 -26.11 1.80
CA GLY A 292 8.59 -26.20 2.52
C GLY A 292 9.06 -27.61 2.87
N THR A 293 8.14 -28.58 2.98
CA THR A 293 8.46 -29.97 3.36
C THR A 293 8.11 -30.96 2.25
N TYR A 294 6.91 -30.80 1.67
CA TYR A 294 6.41 -31.69 0.64
C TYR A 294 5.98 -30.89 -0.59
N THR A 295 6.10 -31.54 -1.74
CA THR A 295 5.53 -31.10 -3.00
C THR A 295 4.27 -31.91 -3.26
N ASP A 296 3.13 -31.23 -3.29
CA ASP A 296 1.81 -31.82 -3.53
C ASP A 296 1.44 -31.68 -4.99
N THR A 297 0.92 -32.75 -5.60
CA THR A 297 0.55 -32.75 -7.02
C THR A 297 -0.80 -33.41 -7.24
N VAL A 298 -1.60 -32.83 -8.13
CA VAL A 298 -2.96 -33.27 -8.43
C VAL A 298 -3.23 -33.16 -9.93
N LEU A 299 -3.72 -34.26 -10.53
CA LEU A 299 -4.41 -34.19 -11.82
C LEU A 299 -5.89 -33.94 -11.57
N TYR A 300 -6.42 -32.88 -12.18
CA TYR A 300 -7.79 -32.42 -11.98
C TYR A 300 -8.56 -32.43 -13.31
N ASP A 301 -9.77 -32.99 -13.26
CA ASP A 301 -10.72 -33.03 -14.36
C ASP A 301 -11.71 -31.87 -14.18
N PHE A 302 -11.62 -30.87 -15.07
CA PHE A 302 -12.48 -29.69 -15.05
C PHE A 302 -13.88 -29.95 -15.60
N GLU A 303 -14.07 -30.96 -16.47
CA GLU A 303 -15.39 -31.32 -17.02
C GLU A 303 -16.24 -31.98 -15.93
N GLN A 304 -15.62 -32.90 -15.18
CA GLN A 304 -16.29 -33.65 -14.12
C GLN A 304 -16.18 -32.97 -12.75
N GLY A 305 -15.36 -31.94 -12.64
CA GLY A 305 -15.15 -31.20 -11.39
C GLY A 305 -14.49 -32.04 -10.28
N ARG A 306 -13.61 -32.98 -10.62
CA ARG A 306 -13.02 -33.92 -9.63
C ARG A 306 -11.53 -34.19 -9.81
N THR A 307 -10.90 -34.61 -8.72
CA THR A 307 -9.53 -35.15 -8.75
C THR A 307 -9.48 -36.48 -9.47
N ILE A 308 -8.54 -36.62 -10.41
CA ILE A 308 -8.24 -37.87 -11.12
C ILE A 308 -7.31 -38.73 -10.26
N CYS A 309 -6.16 -38.17 -9.88
CA CYS A 309 -5.19 -38.78 -8.98
C CYS A 309 -4.37 -37.68 -8.31
N LYS A 310 -3.69 -38.05 -7.22
CA LYS A 310 -2.83 -37.16 -6.43
C LYS A 310 -1.58 -37.90 -5.98
N ASN A 311 -0.51 -37.18 -5.76
CA ASN A 311 0.71 -37.72 -5.17
C ASN A 311 1.45 -36.65 -4.37
N LYS A 312 2.26 -37.09 -3.41
CA LYS A 312 3.03 -36.25 -2.49
C LYS A 312 4.44 -36.80 -2.38
N ALA A 313 5.45 -35.95 -2.53
CA ALA A 313 6.85 -36.31 -2.37
C ALA A 313 7.59 -35.27 -1.53
N LEU A 314 8.74 -35.64 -0.95
CA LEU A 314 9.58 -34.70 -0.19
C LEU A 314 10.11 -33.59 -1.11
N THR A 315 10.05 -32.35 -0.63
CA THR A 315 10.62 -31.22 -1.36
C THR A 315 12.14 -31.24 -1.24
N THR A 316 12.83 -31.37 -2.36
CA THR A 316 14.29 -31.30 -2.44
C THR A 316 14.75 -29.87 -2.72
N LYS A 317 14.91 -29.04 -1.66
CA LYS A 317 15.14 -27.59 -1.80
C LYS A 317 16.43 -27.20 -2.55
N TRP A 318 17.45 -28.06 -2.55
CA TRP A 318 18.72 -27.83 -3.26
C TRP A 318 18.65 -28.20 -4.75
N ASP A 319 17.68 -29.03 -5.12
CA ASP A 319 17.41 -29.48 -6.49
C ASP A 319 15.93 -29.86 -6.64
N PHE A 320 15.10 -28.90 -7.04
CA PHE A 320 13.67 -29.11 -7.19
C PHE A 320 13.32 -30.17 -8.25
N THR A 321 14.25 -30.49 -9.17
CA THR A 321 13.99 -31.50 -10.20
C THR A 321 13.72 -32.87 -9.57
N VAL A 322 14.39 -33.22 -8.48
CA VAL A 322 14.22 -34.51 -7.79
C VAL A 322 12.84 -34.60 -7.15
N GLY A 323 12.51 -33.65 -6.27
CA GLY A 323 11.23 -33.66 -5.55
C GLY A 323 10.02 -33.52 -6.47
N ILE A 324 10.09 -32.62 -7.47
CA ILE A 324 9.02 -32.46 -8.46
C ILE A 324 8.88 -33.72 -9.32
N HIS A 325 9.99 -34.32 -9.77
CA HIS A 325 9.94 -35.56 -10.55
C HIS A 325 9.28 -36.68 -9.76
N GLN A 326 9.71 -36.91 -8.51
CA GLN A 326 9.10 -37.93 -7.64
C GLN A 326 7.60 -37.68 -7.43
N ALA A 327 7.20 -36.42 -7.20
CA ALA A 327 5.81 -36.06 -7.05
C ALA A 327 5.00 -36.36 -8.33
N LEU A 328 5.51 -36.00 -9.50
CA LEU A 328 4.80 -36.22 -10.76
C LEU A 328 4.80 -37.69 -11.21
N THR A 329 5.86 -38.46 -10.96
CA THR A 329 5.92 -39.88 -11.37
C THR A 329 5.01 -40.81 -10.58
N GLY A 330 4.51 -40.37 -9.41
CA GLY A 330 3.48 -41.10 -8.67
C GLY A 330 2.04 -40.78 -9.13
N LEU A 331 1.87 -39.93 -10.15
CA LEU A 331 0.57 -39.70 -10.80
C LEU A 331 0.32 -40.69 -11.94
N ASP A 332 -0.87 -40.64 -12.54
CA ASP A 332 -1.20 -41.40 -13.74
C ASP A 332 -0.39 -40.89 -14.95
N LEU A 333 0.71 -41.60 -15.25
CA LEU A 333 1.63 -41.29 -16.33
C LEU A 333 0.97 -41.25 -17.72
N GLN A 334 -0.14 -41.98 -17.93
CA GLN A 334 -0.85 -41.98 -19.22
C GLN A 334 -1.63 -40.68 -19.45
N LYS A 335 -1.98 -39.98 -18.37
CA LYS A 335 -2.73 -38.71 -18.42
C LYS A 335 -1.85 -37.48 -18.37
N LEU A 336 -0.59 -37.60 -17.94
CA LEU A 336 0.34 -36.46 -17.93
C LEU A 336 0.44 -35.75 -19.30
N PRO A 337 0.59 -36.45 -20.45
CA PRO A 337 0.66 -35.79 -21.75
C PRO A 337 -0.63 -35.06 -22.17
N GLN A 338 -1.76 -35.33 -21.50
CA GLN A 338 -3.07 -34.73 -21.76
C GLN A 338 -3.32 -33.46 -20.92
N VAL A 339 -2.38 -33.10 -20.05
CA VAL A 339 -2.46 -31.87 -19.25
C VAL A 339 -2.44 -30.68 -20.19
N GLU A 340 -3.38 -29.75 -20.00
CA GLU A 340 -3.53 -28.54 -20.81
C GLU A 340 -3.10 -27.27 -20.06
N MET A 341 -2.92 -27.36 -18.73
CA MET A 341 -2.40 -26.28 -17.89
C MET A 341 -1.69 -26.85 -16.66
N VAL A 342 -0.56 -26.26 -16.28
CA VAL A 342 0.10 -26.50 -14.99
C VAL A 342 -0.04 -25.26 -14.11
N SER A 343 -0.56 -25.40 -12.90
CA SER A 343 -0.66 -24.32 -11.92
C SER A 343 0.21 -24.60 -10.70
N LEU A 344 1.10 -23.66 -10.38
CA LEU A 344 2.05 -23.76 -9.28
C LEU A 344 1.72 -22.77 -8.17
N SER A 345 1.52 -23.25 -6.95
CA SER A 345 1.67 -22.46 -5.71
C SER A 345 2.99 -22.80 -5.02
N THR A 346 3.55 -21.86 -4.26
CA THR A 346 4.81 -22.11 -3.54
C THR A 346 5.00 -21.20 -2.33
N THR A 347 5.61 -21.73 -1.28
CA THR A 347 6.02 -20.94 -0.10
C THR A 347 7.43 -20.33 -0.24
N LEU A 348 8.10 -20.53 -1.39
CA LEU A 348 9.51 -20.13 -1.58
C LEU A 348 9.75 -18.64 -1.34
N ALA A 349 8.88 -17.77 -1.84
CA ALA A 349 9.02 -16.32 -1.68
C ALA A 349 8.82 -15.89 -0.22
N THR A 350 7.81 -16.45 0.46
CA THR A 350 7.56 -16.18 1.88
C THR A 350 8.77 -16.56 2.72
N ASN A 351 9.29 -17.78 2.55
CA ASN A 351 10.43 -18.28 3.31
C ASN A 351 11.69 -17.44 3.04
N ALA A 352 12.00 -17.15 1.77
CA ALA A 352 13.18 -16.35 1.42
C ALA A 352 13.15 -14.95 2.05
N ILE A 353 11.97 -14.32 2.18
CA ILE A 353 11.85 -13.01 2.84
C ILE A 353 12.05 -13.14 4.35
N VAL A 354 11.40 -14.12 4.99
CA VAL A 354 11.50 -14.35 6.43
C VAL A 354 12.94 -14.72 6.85
N GLU A 355 13.60 -15.54 6.05
CA GLU A 355 14.97 -16.03 6.29
C GLU A 355 16.04 -15.03 5.80
N GLY A 356 15.64 -13.96 5.12
CA GLY A 356 16.56 -12.96 4.56
C GLY A 356 17.40 -13.46 3.38
N GLU A 357 17.02 -14.57 2.77
CA GLU A 357 17.74 -15.22 1.68
C GLU A 357 17.53 -14.54 0.32
N GLY A 358 18.50 -14.72 -0.57
CA GLY A 358 18.46 -14.24 -1.95
C GLY A 358 19.71 -13.47 -2.32
N GLN A 359 19.68 -12.77 -3.45
CA GLN A 359 20.82 -12.00 -3.91
C GLN A 359 20.92 -10.63 -3.23
N LYS A 360 22.13 -10.07 -3.18
CA LYS A 360 22.37 -8.72 -2.65
C LYS A 360 21.87 -7.67 -3.64
N VAL A 361 21.10 -6.70 -3.15
CA VAL A 361 20.41 -5.70 -3.97
C VAL A 361 20.97 -4.30 -3.68
N GLY A 362 21.21 -3.50 -4.71
CA GLY A 362 21.49 -2.06 -4.57
C GLY A 362 20.20 -1.27 -4.69
N MET A 363 19.91 -0.41 -3.72
CA MET A 363 18.70 0.42 -3.75
C MET A 363 19.00 1.83 -4.24
N ILE A 364 18.33 2.27 -5.30
CA ILE A 364 18.41 3.62 -5.85
C ILE A 364 17.12 4.38 -5.53
N ILE A 365 17.23 5.50 -4.82
CA ILE A 365 16.11 6.26 -4.30
C ILE A 365 16.13 7.67 -4.88
N MET A 366 14.97 8.17 -5.32
CA MET A 366 14.79 9.58 -5.73
C MET A 366 13.82 10.25 -4.74
N PRO A 367 14.32 10.84 -3.63
CA PRO A 367 13.49 11.38 -2.56
C PRO A 367 12.85 12.75 -2.91
N PRO A 368 11.86 13.22 -2.11
CA PRO A 368 11.34 14.59 -2.23
C PRO A 368 12.37 15.63 -1.75
N TYR A 369 12.23 16.88 -2.21
CA TYR A 369 13.09 17.99 -1.82
C TYR A 369 13.05 18.26 -0.30
N GLY A 370 14.23 18.28 0.34
CA GLY A 370 14.41 18.71 1.74
C GLY A 370 13.73 17.83 2.81
N ARG A 371 13.22 16.64 2.46
CA ARG A 371 12.46 15.77 3.36
C ARG A 371 12.79 14.28 3.16
N PHE A 372 14.06 13.92 3.32
CA PHE A 372 14.48 12.52 3.34
C PHE A 372 15.57 12.31 4.39
N ASP A 373 15.27 11.41 5.32
CA ASP A 373 16.25 10.85 6.22
C ASP A 373 16.68 9.48 5.68
N ALA A 374 17.98 9.21 5.63
CA ALA A 374 18.48 7.91 5.20
C ALA A 374 18.03 6.77 6.14
N ASP A 375 17.77 7.08 7.41
CA ASP A 375 17.32 6.12 8.41
C ASP A 375 15.86 5.69 8.22
N ASP A 376 15.09 6.40 7.38
CA ASP A 376 13.71 6.03 7.04
C ASP A 376 13.60 4.70 6.28
N ILE A 377 14.69 4.23 5.67
CA ILE A 377 14.76 2.95 4.95
C ILE A 377 15.98 2.18 5.49
N PRO A 378 15.77 1.27 6.46
CA PRO A 378 16.85 0.53 7.11
C PRO A 378 17.33 -0.65 6.25
N TYR A 379 17.88 -0.34 5.08
CA TYR A 379 18.48 -1.30 4.15
C TYR A 379 19.77 -0.73 3.54
N GLU A 380 20.78 -1.57 3.38
CA GLU A 380 22.04 -1.25 2.69
C GLU A 380 22.43 -2.40 1.74
N PRO A 381 23.11 -2.12 0.62
CA PRO A 381 23.56 -0.80 0.17
C PRO A 381 22.44 0.04 -0.48
N LYS A 382 22.34 1.32 -0.13
CA LYS A 382 21.42 2.28 -0.75
C LYS A 382 22.11 3.57 -1.20
N ALA A 383 21.51 4.24 -2.18
CA ALA A 383 21.96 5.55 -2.65
C ALA A 383 20.76 6.42 -3.04
N ALA A 384 20.74 7.67 -2.55
CA ALA A 384 19.84 8.71 -3.03
C ALA A 384 20.50 9.45 -4.20
N ILE A 385 19.74 9.69 -5.26
CA ILE A 385 20.22 10.38 -6.47
C ILE A 385 19.42 11.65 -6.76
N THR A 386 19.95 12.51 -7.62
CA THR A 386 19.22 13.66 -8.18
C THR A 386 18.17 13.19 -9.18
N GLY A 387 17.17 14.03 -9.45
CA GLY A 387 15.92 13.65 -10.12
C GLY A 387 14.77 13.78 -9.14
N GLN A 388 14.00 14.86 -9.28
CA GLN A 388 12.94 15.20 -8.33
C GLN A 388 11.63 15.40 -9.06
N LEU A 389 10.58 14.78 -8.51
CA LEU A 389 9.20 14.97 -8.93
C LEU A 389 8.41 15.56 -7.78
N GLU A 390 7.50 16.48 -8.09
CA GLU A 390 6.45 16.88 -7.17
C GLU A 390 5.45 15.73 -6.97
N ILE A 391 4.68 15.75 -5.88
CA ILE A 391 3.60 14.76 -5.64
C ILE A 391 2.54 14.75 -6.75
N SER A 392 2.46 15.80 -7.57
CA SER A 392 1.61 15.85 -8.77
C SER A 392 2.13 14.97 -9.92
N GLY A 393 3.39 14.54 -9.86
CA GLY A 393 4.12 13.86 -10.94
C GLY A 393 4.91 14.81 -11.85
N THR A 394 4.80 16.13 -11.65
CA THR A 394 5.56 17.15 -12.41
C THR A 394 7.04 17.08 -12.07
N GLU A 395 7.90 17.16 -13.08
CA GLU A 395 9.35 17.19 -12.90
C GLU A 395 9.80 18.54 -12.32
N ILE A 396 10.53 18.50 -11.22
CA ILE A 396 11.16 19.67 -10.58
C ILE A 396 12.63 19.75 -11.01
N THR A 397 13.35 18.63 -10.92
CA THR A 397 14.76 18.54 -11.29
C THR A 397 14.93 17.30 -12.18
N PRO A 398 15.60 17.42 -13.34
CA PRO A 398 15.87 16.27 -14.20
C PRO A 398 16.84 15.28 -13.56
N LEU A 399 16.83 14.05 -14.05
CA LEU A 399 17.74 12.98 -13.64
C LEU A 399 19.18 13.26 -14.12
N ASP A 400 20.18 13.13 -13.24
CA ASP A 400 21.59 13.12 -13.65
C ASP A 400 22.02 11.69 -14.03
N GLU A 401 22.03 11.39 -15.34
CA GLU A 401 22.42 10.07 -15.83
C GLU A 401 23.87 9.69 -15.47
N ALA A 402 24.79 10.66 -15.39
CA ALA A 402 26.20 10.38 -15.07
C ALA A 402 26.36 9.96 -13.61
N GLN A 403 25.62 10.61 -12.70
CA GLN A 403 25.54 10.22 -11.30
C GLN A 403 25.05 8.78 -11.14
N VAL A 404 23.97 8.41 -11.85
CA VAL A 404 23.42 7.04 -11.83
C VAL A 404 24.49 6.03 -12.22
N LYS A 405 25.18 6.25 -13.35
CA LYS A 405 26.24 5.35 -13.85
C LYS A 405 27.36 5.15 -12.82
N ASN A 406 27.85 6.23 -12.22
CA ASN A 406 28.94 6.18 -11.25
C ASN A 406 28.55 5.40 -9.98
N ILE A 407 27.37 5.67 -9.42
CA ILE A 407 26.87 5.00 -8.22
C ILE A 407 26.67 3.50 -8.47
N VAL A 408 26.07 3.15 -9.61
CA VAL A 408 25.76 1.77 -9.98
C VAL A 408 27.06 0.96 -10.15
N ARG A 409 28.07 1.51 -10.85
CA ARG A 409 29.38 0.87 -10.99
C ARG A 409 30.06 0.66 -9.64
N ARG A 410 30.02 1.65 -8.75
CA ARG A 410 30.55 1.55 -7.39
C ARG A 410 29.84 0.45 -6.60
N MET A 411 28.52 0.42 -6.59
CA MET A 411 27.74 -0.59 -5.86
C MET A 411 28.02 -2.02 -6.36
N VAL A 412 28.18 -2.23 -7.67
CA VAL A 412 28.56 -3.55 -8.19
C VAL A 412 29.98 -3.93 -7.75
N LYS A 413 30.93 -2.99 -7.84
CA LYS A 413 32.34 -3.25 -7.56
C LYS A 413 32.64 -3.42 -6.07
N ASP A 414 32.15 -2.50 -5.26
CA ASP A 414 32.56 -2.34 -3.86
C ASP A 414 31.58 -3.05 -2.90
N ASP A 415 30.29 -3.08 -3.26
CA ASP A 415 29.24 -3.68 -2.44
C ASP A 415 28.79 -5.07 -2.93
N ASP A 416 29.36 -5.62 -4.00
CA ASP A 416 28.97 -6.90 -4.61
C ASP A 416 27.45 -7.00 -4.94
N VAL A 417 26.87 -5.90 -5.42
CA VAL A 417 25.45 -5.87 -5.82
C VAL A 417 25.20 -6.76 -7.04
N LYS A 418 24.15 -7.59 -6.95
CA LYS A 418 23.74 -8.54 -8.02
C LYS A 418 22.40 -8.19 -8.68
N ALA A 419 21.64 -7.26 -8.12
CA ALA A 419 20.42 -6.72 -8.72
C ALA A 419 20.11 -5.33 -8.14
N PHE A 420 19.22 -4.58 -8.78
CA PHE A 420 18.85 -3.24 -8.32
C PHE A 420 17.35 -3.09 -8.04
N ALA A 421 17.04 -2.25 -7.08
CA ALA A 421 15.70 -1.76 -6.80
C ALA A 421 15.67 -0.24 -6.94
N VAL A 422 14.66 0.29 -7.63
CA VAL A 422 14.54 1.73 -7.92
C VAL A 422 13.20 2.25 -7.45
N SER A 423 13.17 3.34 -6.68
CA SER A 423 11.91 3.98 -6.26
C SER A 423 12.06 5.49 -6.14
N GLY A 424 11.15 6.24 -6.78
CA GLY A 424 11.11 7.70 -6.69
C GLY A 424 9.87 8.22 -5.98
N TYR A 425 9.94 9.38 -5.33
CA TYR A 425 8.86 9.93 -4.50
C TYR A 425 7.46 9.83 -5.14
N ALA A 426 7.31 10.36 -6.36
CA ALA A 426 6.06 10.33 -7.12
C ALA A 426 6.04 9.28 -8.26
N GLY A 427 6.89 8.25 -8.19
CA GLY A 427 7.03 7.23 -9.24
C GLY A 427 5.74 6.46 -9.56
N ALA A 428 4.84 6.31 -8.60
CA ALA A 428 3.51 5.71 -8.80
C ALA A 428 2.58 6.58 -9.68
N ILE A 429 2.84 7.88 -9.79
CA ILE A 429 2.08 8.82 -10.63
C ILE A 429 2.79 9.02 -11.96
N ASN A 430 4.10 9.31 -11.92
CA ASN A 430 4.94 9.47 -13.09
C ASN A 430 6.18 8.57 -12.97
N PRO A 431 6.21 7.41 -13.67
CA PRO A 431 7.30 6.45 -13.57
C PRO A 431 8.52 6.80 -14.44
N ALA A 432 8.53 7.94 -15.13
CA ALA A 432 9.56 8.27 -16.13
C ALA A 432 10.99 8.18 -15.59
N HIS A 433 11.25 8.75 -14.40
CA HIS A 433 12.57 8.67 -13.76
C HIS A 433 12.94 7.24 -13.36
N GLU A 434 12.01 6.48 -12.77
CA GLU A 434 12.28 5.08 -12.40
C GLU A 434 12.64 4.24 -13.63
N LEU A 435 11.93 4.43 -14.76
CA LEU A 435 12.19 3.73 -16.01
C LEU A 435 13.52 4.16 -16.66
N ALA A 436 13.87 5.44 -16.60
CA ALA A 436 15.14 5.96 -17.11
C ALA A 436 16.33 5.37 -16.34
N VAL A 437 16.27 5.37 -15.00
CA VAL A 437 17.28 4.72 -14.14
C VAL A 437 17.39 3.23 -14.45
N LYS A 438 16.26 2.53 -14.59
CA LYS A 438 16.25 1.10 -14.96
C LYS A 438 16.93 0.83 -16.30
N ARG A 439 16.68 1.66 -17.32
CA ARG A 439 17.36 1.57 -18.62
C ARG A 439 18.88 1.73 -18.46
N ILE A 440 19.33 2.75 -17.72
CA ILE A 440 20.75 3.03 -17.50
C ILE A 440 21.43 1.86 -16.79
N ILE A 441 20.85 1.37 -15.68
CA ILE A 441 21.41 0.24 -14.93
C ILE A 441 21.54 -1.01 -15.81
N ARG A 442 20.51 -1.33 -16.61
CA ARG A 442 20.55 -2.47 -17.52
C ARG A 442 21.66 -2.33 -18.57
N GLN A 443 21.82 -1.14 -19.15
CA GLN A 443 22.88 -0.87 -20.13
C GLN A 443 24.28 -0.95 -19.53
N GLU A 444 24.46 -0.50 -18.28
CA GLU A 444 25.78 -0.46 -17.63
C GLU A 444 26.21 -1.81 -17.03
N THR A 445 25.27 -2.63 -16.58
CA THR A 445 25.57 -3.82 -15.75
C THR A 445 24.98 -5.12 -16.27
N GLY A 446 23.93 -5.06 -17.11
CA GLY A 446 23.13 -6.22 -17.48
C GLY A 446 22.30 -6.83 -16.35
N LEU A 447 22.36 -6.28 -15.13
CA LEU A 447 21.69 -6.85 -13.96
C LEU A 447 20.17 -6.58 -13.97
N PHE A 448 19.43 -7.44 -13.26
CA PHE A 448 18.01 -7.26 -13.06
C PHE A 448 17.71 -5.98 -12.27
N VAL A 449 16.65 -5.28 -12.67
CA VAL A 449 16.19 -4.05 -12.02
C VAL A 449 14.69 -4.11 -11.81
N THR A 450 14.26 -3.94 -10.57
CA THR A 450 12.85 -3.80 -10.21
C THR A 450 12.54 -2.34 -9.86
N CYS A 451 11.51 -1.77 -10.47
CA CYS A 451 11.03 -0.43 -10.10
C CYS A 451 9.83 -0.52 -9.16
N GLY A 452 9.72 0.43 -8.22
CA GLY A 452 8.61 0.49 -7.26
C GLY A 452 7.24 0.60 -7.93
N HIS A 453 7.13 1.41 -8.99
CA HIS A 453 5.87 1.57 -9.72
C HIS A 453 5.39 0.29 -10.44
N GLU A 454 6.29 -0.66 -10.71
CA GLU A 454 5.93 -1.92 -11.39
C GLU A 454 5.12 -2.85 -10.48
N LEU A 455 5.31 -2.72 -9.17
CA LEU A 455 4.72 -3.58 -8.15
C LEU A 455 3.57 -2.91 -7.39
N SER A 456 3.56 -1.58 -7.29
CA SER A 456 2.58 -0.86 -6.47
C SER A 456 2.27 0.53 -7.01
N ASP A 457 0.99 0.88 -7.00
CA ASP A 457 0.43 2.19 -7.31
C ASP A 457 0.24 3.09 -6.07
N THR A 458 0.67 2.63 -4.89
CA THR A 458 0.57 3.38 -3.63
C THR A 458 1.68 4.45 -3.53
N LEU A 459 1.33 5.64 -3.04
CA LEU A 459 2.25 6.79 -2.98
C LEU A 459 3.44 6.62 -2.02
N ASN A 460 3.38 5.70 -1.06
CA ASN A 460 4.43 5.51 -0.07
C ASN A 460 5.72 4.93 -0.71
N PHE A 461 6.57 5.82 -1.21
CA PHE A 461 7.79 5.47 -1.95
C PHE A 461 8.78 4.65 -1.12
N ARG A 462 8.77 4.78 0.21
CA ARG A 462 9.63 4.02 1.14
C ARG A 462 9.24 2.54 1.15
N THR A 463 7.96 2.26 1.36
CA THR A 463 7.44 0.88 1.30
C THR A 463 7.53 0.33 -0.13
N ARG A 464 7.36 1.15 -1.17
CA ARG A 464 7.62 0.71 -2.56
C ARG A 464 9.08 0.34 -2.79
N ALA A 465 10.03 1.15 -2.30
CA ALA A 465 11.46 0.86 -2.41
C ALA A 465 11.81 -0.46 -1.73
N HIS A 466 11.29 -0.67 -0.52
CA HIS A 466 11.46 -1.91 0.22
C HIS A 466 10.85 -3.11 -0.52
N THR A 467 9.64 -2.97 -1.06
CA THR A 467 8.97 -4.02 -1.85
C THR A 467 9.75 -4.36 -3.13
N ALA A 468 10.26 -3.35 -3.85
CA ALA A 468 11.10 -3.53 -5.03
C ALA A 468 12.43 -4.24 -4.70
N MET A 469 13.02 -3.93 -3.54
CA MET A 469 14.20 -4.62 -3.04
C MET A 469 13.93 -6.10 -2.75
N LEU A 470 12.87 -6.41 -2.02
CA LEU A 470 12.50 -7.79 -1.73
C LEU A 470 12.25 -8.59 -3.01
N ASN A 471 11.54 -8.00 -3.98
CA ASN A 471 11.33 -8.61 -5.29
C ASN A 471 12.65 -8.91 -6.00
N ALA A 472 13.52 -7.90 -6.16
CA ALA A 472 14.82 -8.05 -6.81
C ALA A 472 15.69 -9.12 -6.13
N ARG A 473 15.64 -9.22 -4.79
CA ARG A 473 16.39 -10.20 -4.00
C ARG A 473 15.99 -11.64 -4.32
N ILE A 474 14.72 -11.93 -4.58
CA ILE A 474 14.21 -13.31 -4.70
C ILE A 474 14.04 -13.82 -6.14
N ILE A 475 14.21 -12.97 -7.17
CA ILE A 475 14.14 -13.34 -8.60
C ILE A 475 14.89 -14.64 -8.94
N PRO A 476 16.17 -14.84 -8.53
CA PRO A 476 16.93 -16.02 -8.94
C PRO A 476 16.34 -17.33 -8.40
N LYS A 477 15.78 -17.29 -7.19
CA LYS A 477 15.19 -18.48 -6.54
C LYS A 477 13.96 -18.97 -7.29
N LEU A 478 12.98 -18.08 -7.55
CA LEU A 478 11.78 -18.47 -8.27
C LEU A 478 12.07 -18.82 -9.74
N THR A 479 13.01 -18.09 -10.38
CA THR A 479 13.45 -18.40 -11.74
C THR A 479 14.04 -19.81 -11.85
N LYS A 480 14.84 -20.22 -10.85
CA LYS A 480 15.38 -21.58 -10.77
C LYS A 480 14.27 -22.61 -10.59
N LEU A 481 13.35 -22.42 -9.63
CA LEU A 481 12.22 -23.32 -9.42
C LEU A 481 11.42 -23.55 -10.70
N LEU A 482 11.04 -22.47 -11.40
CA LEU A 482 10.28 -22.55 -12.65
C LEU A 482 11.05 -23.26 -13.76
N LYS A 483 12.37 -23.03 -13.86
CA LYS A 483 13.22 -23.70 -14.86
C LYS A 483 13.37 -25.20 -14.57
N ASP A 484 13.52 -25.57 -13.29
CA ASP A 484 13.61 -26.96 -12.86
C ASP A 484 12.27 -27.67 -13.09
N LEU A 485 11.14 -27.02 -12.79
CA LEU A 485 9.79 -27.51 -13.10
C LEU A 485 9.62 -27.75 -14.61
N GLU A 486 9.90 -26.74 -15.46
CA GLU A 486 9.78 -26.85 -16.92
C GLU A 486 10.60 -28.02 -17.49
N ARG A 487 11.79 -28.28 -16.94
CA ARG A 487 12.62 -29.43 -17.33
C ARG A 487 11.95 -30.76 -17.00
N VAL A 488 11.42 -30.90 -15.79
CA VAL A 488 10.73 -32.13 -15.37
C VAL A 488 9.46 -32.35 -16.21
N LEU A 489 8.68 -31.29 -16.44
CA LEU A 489 7.48 -31.33 -17.29
C LEU A 489 7.82 -31.83 -18.70
N ALA A 490 8.86 -31.26 -19.32
CA ALA A 490 9.31 -31.67 -20.66
C ALA A 490 9.74 -33.14 -20.71
N ASN A 491 10.46 -33.62 -19.70
CA ASN A 491 10.89 -35.02 -19.61
C ASN A 491 9.72 -36.01 -19.49
N LEU A 492 8.59 -35.57 -18.91
CA LEU A 492 7.37 -36.37 -18.75
C LEU A 492 6.36 -36.14 -19.91
N GLY A 493 6.75 -35.43 -20.96
CA GLY A 493 5.91 -35.18 -22.13
C GLY A 493 4.80 -34.15 -21.91
N ILE A 494 4.88 -33.33 -20.86
CA ILE A 494 3.91 -32.27 -20.56
C ILE A 494 4.37 -30.99 -21.27
N THR A 495 3.61 -30.54 -22.28
CA THR A 495 3.90 -29.30 -23.02
C THR A 495 3.01 -28.12 -22.60
N ALA A 496 2.25 -28.29 -21.52
CA ALA A 496 1.29 -27.31 -21.05
C ALA A 496 1.96 -26.02 -20.52
N PRO A 497 1.29 -24.88 -20.67
CA PRO A 497 1.71 -23.60 -20.09
C PRO A 497 1.67 -23.65 -18.56
N VAL A 498 2.63 -22.97 -17.93
CA VAL A 498 2.74 -22.86 -16.48
C VAL A 498 2.19 -21.50 -16.01
N VAL A 499 1.24 -21.55 -15.09
CA VAL A 499 0.74 -20.41 -14.32
C VAL A 499 1.13 -20.54 -12.85
N VAL A 500 1.19 -19.42 -12.14
CA VAL A 500 1.62 -19.32 -10.75
C VAL A 500 0.57 -18.59 -9.93
N VAL A 501 0.28 -19.11 -8.74
CA VAL A 501 -0.64 -18.50 -7.79
C VAL A 501 0.04 -17.32 -7.10
N LYS A 502 -0.70 -16.21 -6.97
CA LYS A 502 -0.29 -15.03 -6.20
C LYS A 502 -0.85 -15.06 -4.79
N GLY A 503 -0.30 -14.23 -3.91
CA GLY A 503 -0.75 -14.07 -2.53
C GLY A 503 -2.20 -13.62 -2.38
N ASP A 504 -2.77 -12.96 -3.38
CA ASP A 504 -4.18 -12.56 -3.41
C ASP A 504 -5.12 -13.67 -3.93
N GLY A 505 -4.59 -14.87 -4.17
CA GLY A 505 -5.32 -16.05 -4.65
C GLY A 505 -5.56 -16.07 -6.17
N THR A 506 -5.02 -15.10 -6.90
CA THR A 506 -5.23 -14.97 -8.35
C THR A 506 -4.02 -15.51 -9.11
N LEU A 507 -4.20 -15.86 -10.38
CA LEU A 507 -3.14 -16.45 -11.21
C LEU A 507 -2.35 -15.41 -12.01
N MET A 508 -1.08 -15.71 -12.27
CA MET A 508 -0.22 -15.01 -13.24
C MET A 508 0.57 -16.02 -14.08
N ASP A 509 1.02 -15.64 -15.27
CA ASP A 509 1.87 -16.52 -16.08
C ASP A 509 3.29 -16.66 -15.50
N ALA A 510 4.01 -17.71 -15.92
CA ALA A 510 5.38 -17.96 -15.44
C ALA A 510 6.38 -16.85 -15.79
N ALA A 511 6.19 -16.08 -16.87
CA ALA A 511 7.09 -14.99 -17.23
C ALA A 511 6.93 -13.81 -16.27
N MET A 512 5.68 -13.44 -15.96
CA MET A 512 5.35 -12.44 -14.95
C MET A 512 5.83 -12.88 -13.56
N ALA A 513 5.68 -14.16 -13.21
CA ALA A 513 6.20 -14.71 -11.97
C ALA A 513 7.72 -14.55 -11.84
N ARG A 514 8.49 -14.76 -12.92
CA ARG A 514 9.95 -14.54 -12.92
C ARG A 514 10.34 -13.09 -12.68
N GLU A 515 9.56 -12.14 -13.19
CA GLU A 515 9.80 -10.71 -12.98
C GLU A 515 9.30 -10.20 -11.63
N ARG A 516 8.23 -10.81 -11.10
CA ARG A 516 7.48 -10.36 -9.91
C ARG A 516 7.30 -11.46 -8.87
N PRO A 517 8.36 -12.18 -8.46
CA PRO A 517 8.27 -13.25 -7.47
C PRO A 517 7.69 -12.78 -6.13
N VAL A 518 7.79 -11.49 -5.80
CA VAL A 518 7.21 -10.94 -4.56
C VAL A 518 5.69 -11.08 -4.52
N GLU A 519 5.02 -11.15 -5.67
CA GLU A 519 3.57 -11.36 -5.74
C GLU A 519 3.16 -12.80 -5.35
N THR A 520 4.09 -13.76 -5.25
CA THR A 520 3.80 -15.14 -4.81
C THR A 520 3.90 -15.33 -3.30
N ILE A 521 4.18 -14.27 -2.54
CA ILE A 521 4.17 -14.32 -1.07
C ILE A 521 2.79 -14.77 -0.61
N LEU A 522 2.74 -15.72 0.34
CA LEU A 522 1.50 -16.32 0.85
C LEU A 522 0.63 -17.01 -0.23
N SER A 523 1.21 -17.37 -1.38
CA SER A 523 0.46 -18.06 -2.45
C SER A 523 -0.01 -19.47 -2.07
N GLY A 524 0.79 -20.22 -1.30
CA GLY A 524 0.41 -21.54 -0.77
C GLY A 524 -0.86 -21.44 0.09
N PRO A 525 -0.85 -20.66 1.19
CA PRO A 525 -2.05 -20.42 1.99
C PRO A 525 -3.23 -19.87 1.18
N ALA A 526 -2.99 -19.02 0.19
CA ALA A 526 -4.05 -18.54 -0.68
C ALA A 526 -4.67 -19.65 -1.55
N ALA A 527 -3.84 -20.56 -2.08
CA ALA A 527 -4.28 -21.75 -2.78
C ALA A 527 -5.04 -22.68 -1.84
N SER A 528 -4.58 -22.89 -0.62
CA SER A 528 -5.26 -23.68 0.41
C SER A 528 -6.71 -23.18 0.64
N VAL A 529 -6.91 -21.88 0.79
CA VAL A 529 -8.27 -21.32 0.95
C VAL A 529 -9.12 -21.47 -0.32
N ALA A 530 -8.53 -21.27 -1.51
CA ALA A 530 -9.22 -21.51 -2.77
C ALA A 530 -9.67 -22.98 -2.88
N GLY A 531 -8.82 -23.92 -2.48
CA GLY A 531 -9.10 -25.35 -2.44
C GLY A 531 -10.19 -25.72 -1.45
N ALA A 532 -10.13 -25.20 -0.22
CA ALA A 532 -11.18 -25.40 0.78
C ALA A 532 -12.55 -24.93 0.28
N ARG A 533 -12.61 -23.73 -0.32
CA ARG A 533 -13.83 -23.20 -0.93
C ARG A 533 -14.32 -24.09 -2.05
N HIS A 534 -13.42 -24.54 -2.93
CA HIS A 534 -13.75 -25.35 -4.09
C HIS A 534 -14.29 -26.74 -3.68
N LEU A 535 -13.64 -27.39 -2.71
CA LEU A 535 -14.00 -28.73 -2.25
C LEU A 535 -15.30 -28.77 -1.45
N THR A 536 -15.63 -27.69 -0.73
CA THR A 536 -16.81 -27.67 0.15
C THR A 536 -17.99 -26.90 -0.44
N GLY A 537 -17.76 -25.99 -1.39
CA GLY A 537 -18.77 -25.06 -1.89
C GLY A 537 -19.24 -24.00 -0.87
N LEU A 538 -18.67 -23.99 0.34
CA LEU A 538 -19.08 -23.07 1.40
C LEU A 538 -18.67 -21.63 1.08
N LYS A 539 -19.61 -20.71 1.28
CA LYS A 539 -19.38 -19.27 1.09
C LYS A 539 -18.95 -18.57 2.38
N ASN A 540 -19.38 -19.08 3.52
CA ASN A 540 -19.11 -18.50 4.84
C ASN A 540 -18.56 -19.59 5.76
N ALA A 541 -17.27 -19.51 6.08
CA ALA A 541 -16.56 -20.50 6.89
C ALA A 541 -15.26 -19.92 7.46
N LEU A 542 -14.72 -20.51 8.52
CA LEU A 542 -13.30 -20.39 8.82
C LEU A 542 -12.58 -21.50 8.08
N VAL A 543 -11.42 -21.20 7.48
CA VAL A 543 -10.55 -22.19 6.86
C VAL A 543 -9.29 -22.30 7.68
N VAL A 544 -8.86 -23.52 7.95
CA VAL A 544 -7.58 -23.81 8.60
C VAL A 544 -6.80 -24.84 7.81
N ASP A 545 -5.58 -24.48 7.42
CA ASP A 545 -4.60 -25.35 6.80
C ASP A 545 -3.50 -25.68 7.80
N MET A 546 -3.52 -26.90 8.32
CA MET A 546 -2.48 -27.38 9.24
C MET A 546 -1.53 -28.29 8.47
N GLY A 547 -0.30 -27.82 8.28
CA GLY A 547 0.80 -28.61 7.71
C GLY A 547 1.67 -29.27 8.77
N GLY A 548 2.86 -29.71 8.35
CA GLY A 548 3.88 -30.21 9.30
C GLY A 548 4.53 -29.08 10.12
N THR A 549 4.58 -27.86 9.60
CA THR A 549 5.33 -26.73 10.21
C THR A 549 4.41 -25.65 10.76
N THR A 550 3.42 -25.23 9.97
CA THR A 550 2.59 -24.08 10.25
C THR A 550 1.11 -24.44 10.17
N THR A 551 0.31 -23.59 10.81
CA THR A 551 -1.14 -23.57 10.70
C THR A 551 -1.54 -22.21 10.15
N ASP A 552 -2.17 -22.20 8.98
CA ASP A 552 -2.65 -21.00 8.31
C ASP A 552 -4.17 -20.91 8.43
N THR A 553 -4.69 -19.77 8.89
CA THR A 553 -6.14 -19.56 9.12
C THR A 553 -6.66 -18.37 8.34
N ALA A 554 -7.85 -18.51 7.76
CA ALA A 554 -8.53 -17.46 7.00
C ALA A 554 -10.03 -17.46 7.25
N ALA A 555 -10.68 -16.31 7.08
CA ALA A 555 -12.13 -16.20 7.13
C ALA A 555 -12.72 -16.03 5.71
N LEU A 556 -13.55 -16.98 5.28
CA LEU A 556 -14.37 -16.87 4.08
C LEU A 556 -15.67 -16.12 4.40
N ARG A 557 -15.95 -15.09 3.60
CA ARG A 557 -17.19 -14.31 3.61
C ARG A 557 -17.70 -14.17 2.18
N ASP A 558 -18.94 -14.58 1.95
CA ASP A 558 -19.57 -14.54 0.63
C ASP A 558 -18.70 -15.17 -0.49
N GLY A 559 -17.95 -16.23 -0.14
CA GLY A 559 -17.08 -16.98 -1.05
C GLY A 559 -15.73 -16.32 -1.35
N ALA A 560 -15.35 -15.29 -0.60
CA ALA A 560 -14.07 -14.59 -0.74
C ALA A 560 -13.37 -14.37 0.61
N VAL A 561 -12.04 -14.25 0.57
CA VAL A 561 -11.24 -13.75 1.70
C VAL A 561 -10.93 -12.28 1.44
N SER A 562 -10.92 -11.48 2.49
CA SER A 562 -10.44 -10.10 2.45
C SER A 562 -9.00 -10.05 1.91
N VAL A 563 -8.69 -9.03 1.13
CA VAL A 563 -7.34 -8.76 0.61
C VAL A 563 -6.84 -7.48 1.24
N CYS A 564 -5.68 -7.53 1.87
CA CYS A 564 -5.03 -6.37 2.48
C CYS A 564 -4.64 -5.36 1.39
N GLN A 565 -5.45 -4.31 1.21
CA GLN A 565 -5.24 -3.34 0.11
C GLN A 565 -4.02 -2.44 0.32
N THR A 566 -3.62 -2.21 1.57
CA THR A 566 -2.43 -1.43 1.95
C THR A 566 -1.13 -2.25 1.86
N GLY A 567 -1.25 -3.56 1.60
CA GLY A 567 -0.14 -4.50 1.51
C GLY A 567 0.02 -5.38 2.75
N SER A 568 0.78 -6.47 2.62
CA SER A 568 1.01 -7.46 3.68
C SER A 568 2.26 -7.16 4.51
N ASN A 569 2.27 -7.65 5.74
CA ASN A 569 3.46 -7.74 6.58
C ASN A 569 3.94 -9.19 6.60
N VAL A 570 5.17 -9.44 6.14
CA VAL A 570 5.76 -10.78 6.10
C VAL A 570 7.15 -10.75 6.72
N GLY A 571 7.37 -11.54 7.77
CA GLY A 571 8.66 -11.58 8.47
C GLY A 571 9.09 -10.23 9.08
N GLY A 572 8.13 -9.37 9.44
CA GLY A 572 8.41 -8.00 9.90
C GLY A 572 8.61 -6.97 8.78
N HIS A 573 8.63 -7.41 7.52
CA HIS A 573 8.72 -6.52 6.37
C HIS A 573 7.33 -6.03 5.96
N LYS A 574 7.08 -4.73 6.13
CA LYS A 574 5.92 -4.06 5.53
C LYS A 574 6.12 -3.94 4.02
N THR A 575 5.24 -4.55 3.25
CA THR A 575 5.25 -4.52 1.78
C THR A 575 3.98 -3.88 1.23
N HIS A 576 3.97 -3.56 -0.06
CA HIS A 576 2.73 -3.21 -0.79
C HIS A 576 2.14 -4.39 -1.56
N VAL A 577 2.64 -5.61 -1.36
CA VAL A 577 2.10 -6.80 -2.02
C VAL A 577 0.72 -7.08 -1.43
N LYS A 578 -0.28 -7.16 -2.32
CA LYS A 578 -1.64 -7.53 -1.94
C LYS A 578 -1.65 -9.04 -1.68
N ALA A 579 -2.02 -9.42 -0.47
CA ALA A 579 -2.20 -10.82 -0.09
C ALA A 579 -3.56 -10.99 0.59
N LEU A 580 -4.09 -12.21 0.56
CA LEU A 580 -5.24 -12.58 1.37
C LEU A 580 -4.91 -12.40 2.84
N GLU A 581 -5.93 -12.02 3.62
CA GLU A 581 -5.83 -11.87 5.06
C GLU A 581 -5.78 -13.25 5.73
N ILE A 582 -4.57 -13.68 6.06
CA ILE A 582 -4.26 -15.01 6.59
C ILE A 582 -3.41 -14.83 7.85
N ARG A 583 -3.75 -15.57 8.91
CA ARG A 583 -2.91 -15.67 10.12
C ARG A 583 -2.16 -16.98 10.10
N THR A 584 -0.84 -16.90 10.26
CA THR A 584 0.06 -18.06 10.33
C THR A 584 0.55 -18.26 11.75
N ALA A 585 0.40 -19.47 12.28
CA ALA A 585 0.95 -19.88 13.57
C ALA A 585 2.00 -20.98 13.38
N GLY A 586 3.07 -20.93 14.20
CA GLY A 586 4.09 -21.98 14.28
C GLY A 586 3.58 -23.22 15.03
N LEU A 587 2.57 -23.87 14.47
CA LEU A 587 1.96 -25.10 14.94
C LEU A 587 1.71 -26.02 13.75
N GLY A 588 2.13 -27.27 13.83
CA GLY A 588 1.93 -28.27 12.80
C GLY A 588 2.24 -29.66 13.34
N GLY A 589 2.04 -30.71 12.52
CA GLY A 589 2.31 -32.09 12.94
C GLY A 589 3.74 -32.32 13.43
N ASP A 590 4.72 -31.63 12.83
CA ASP A 590 6.15 -31.78 13.10
C ASP A 590 6.68 -30.69 14.05
N SER A 591 5.78 -30.03 14.78
CA SER A 591 6.16 -29.11 15.85
C SER A 591 6.94 -29.84 16.94
N LEU A 592 8.12 -29.33 17.27
CA LEU A 592 8.98 -29.89 18.31
C LEU A 592 8.26 -29.87 19.65
N ILE A 593 8.20 -31.02 20.31
CA ILE A 593 7.82 -31.15 21.69
C ILE A 593 9.09 -31.18 22.53
N GLN A 594 9.22 -30.19 23.40
CA GLN A 594 10.34 -30.08 24.32
C GLN A 594 9.83 -29.87 25.74
N ARG A 595 10.63 -30.30 26.72
CA ARG A 595 10.38 -30.01 28.12
C ARG A 595 11.50 -29.13 28.64
N GLU A 596 11.11 -27.98 29.20
CA GLU A 596 12.00 -26.98 29.78
C GLU A 596 11.50 -26.61 31.17
N LYS A 597 12.39 -26.67 32.18
CA LYS A 597 12.07 -26.35 33.59
C LYS A 597 10.80 -27.06 34.10
N GLY A 598 10.58 -28.28 33.65
CA GLY A 598 9.45 -29.12 34.06
C GLY A 598 8.17 -28.96 33.24
N GLN A 599 8.09 -28.02 32.31
CA GLN A 599 6.90 -27.77 31.48
C GLN A 599 7.11 -28.21 30.04
N PHE A 600 6.05 -28.74 29.42
CA PHE A 600 6.03 -29.03 27.99
C PHE A 600 5.78 -27.76 27.18
N LEU A 601 6.51 -27.66 26.07
CA LEU A 601 6.36 -26.65 25.04
C LEU A 601 6.23 -27.36 23.71
N ILE A 602 5.26 -26.95 22.90
CA ILE A 602 5.07 -27.43 21.53
C ILE A 602 5.46 -26.27 20.60
N GLY A 603 6.33 -26.49 19.63
CA GLY A 603 6.78 -25.44 18.71
C GLY A 603 7.47 -24.24 19.41
N PRO A 604 7.64 -23.10 18.72
CA PRO A 604 7.35 -22.87 17.29
C PRO A 604 8.36 -23.54 16.36
N GLN A 605 9.46 -24.10 16.90
CA GLN A 605 10.47 -24.80 16.10
C GLN A 605 9.89 -26.09 15.51
N ARG A 606 10.21 -26.34 14.24
CA ARG A 606 9.92 -27.58 13.53
C ARG A 606 11.15 -28.47 13.47
N VAL A 607 10.96 -29.77 13.66
CA VAL A 607 11.99 -30.81 13.52
C VAL A 607 11.39 -32.00 12.77
N ALA A 608 12.21 -32.84 12.14
CA ALA A 608 11.69 -34.07 11.55
C ALA A 608 11.25 -35.06 12.66
N PRO A 609 10.16 -35.82 12.45
CA PRO A 609 9.71 -36.83 13.41
C PRO A 609 10.76 -37.93 13.63
N ILE A 610 10.82 -38.50 14.83
CA ILE A 610 11.68 -39.66 15.11
C ILE A 610 11.23 -40.89 14.32
N ALA A 611 9.92 -41.07 14.10
CA ALA A 611 9.40 -42.15 13.26
C ALA A 611 10.00 -42.11 11.85
N TRP A 612 10.07 -40.91 11.26
CA TRP A 612 10.70 -40.68 9.96
C TRP A 612 12.19 -40.99 10.01
N LEU A 613 12.90 -40.48 11.03
CA LEU A 613 14.34 -40.74 11.19
C LEU A 613 14.64 -42.25 11.28
N GLY A 614 13.82 -43.02 12.00
CA GLY A 614 13.98 -44.48 12.12
C GLY A 614 13.77 -45.22 10.81
N ALA A 615 12.89 -44.72 9.93
CA ALA A 615 12.65 -45.31 8.62
C ALA A 615 13.75 -44.98 7.59
N GLU A 616 14.27 -43.74 7.63
CA GLU A 616 15.18 -43.23 6.58
C GLU A 616 16.67 -43.37 6.94
N CYS A 617 17.03 -43.44 8.22
CA CYS A 617 18.42 -43.39 8.66
C CYS A 617 18.80 -44.60 9.51
N ALA A 618 19.73 -45.42 9.01
CA ALA A 618 20.31 -46.51 9.76
C ALA A 618 21.08 -46.00 10.99
N GLY A 619 21.06 -46.77 12.09
CA GLY A 619 21.75 -46.41 13.34
C GLY A 619 21.00 -45.43 14.24
N THR A 620 19.75 -45.09 13.92
CA THR A 620 18.85 -44.29 14.77
C THR A 620 18.64 -44.93 16.14
N ASP A 621 18.49 -46.24 16.19
CA ASP A 621 18.39 -47.04 17.41
C ASP A 621 19.58 -46.82 18.36
N LYS A 622 20.81 -46.73 17.83
CA LYS A 622 22.02 -46.45 18.62
C LYS A 622 22.01 -45.06 19.26
N ALA A 623 21.51 -44.05 18.54
CA ALA A 623 21.36 -42.71 19.08
C ALA A 623 20.33 -42.67 20.23
N ILE A 624 19.20 -43.36 20.06
CA ILE A 624 18.17 -43.50 21.09
C ILE A 624 18.72 -44.28 22.31
N GLU A 625 19.49 -45.35 22.09
CA GLU A 625 20.10 -46.13 23.15
C GLU A 625 21.11 -45.29 23.97
N TYR A 626 21.95 -44.49 23.30
CA TYR A 626 22.86 -43.55 23.96
C TYR A 626 22.12 -42.62 24.92
N LEU A 627 20.97 -42.07 24.49
CA LEU A 627 20.12 -41.20 25.30
C LEU A 627 19.48 -41.96 26.46
N ASN A 628 18.99 -43.19 26.22
CA ASN A 628 18.37 -44.01 27.25
C ASN A 628 19.32 -44.33 28.42
N ARG A 629 20.59 -44.60 28.11
CA ARG A 629 21.65 -44.83 29.12
C ARG A 629 21.95 -43.58 29.97
N ARG A 630 21.53 -42.38 29.52
CA ARG A 630 21.80 -41.07 30.16
C ARG A 630 20.52 -40.29 30.48
N LYS A 631 19.36 -40.93 30.47
CA LYS A 631 18.03 -40.28 30.57
C LYS A 631 17.89 -39.30 31.75
N ASP A 632 18.54 -39.57 32.88
CA ASP A 632 18.53 -38.68 34.06
C ASP A 632 19.17 -37.31 33.83
N ARG A 633 20.05 -37.16 32.83
CA ARG A 633 20.69 -35.88 32.49
C ARG A 633 19.72 -34.86 31.90
N PHE A 634 18.57 -35.30 31.39
CA PHE A 634 17.62 -34.46 30.66
C PHE A 634 16.40 -34.04 31.52
N LYS A 635 16.50 -34.14 32.85
CA LYS A 635 15.42 -33.73 33.78
C LYS A 635 15.05 -32.26 33.68
N ALA A 636 16.03 -31.38 33.47
CA ALA A 636 15.82 -29.94 33.39
C ALA A 636 15.41 -29.47 31.98
N SER A 637 16.04 -30.03 30.94
CA SER A 637 15.80 -29.69 29.54
C SER A 637 15.98 -30.93 28.66
N THR A 638 15.09 -31.11 27.69
CA THR A 638 15.18 -32.17 26.66
C THR A 638 15.90 -31.73 25.39
N ARG A 639 16.45 -30.50 25.35
CA ARG A 639 17.09 -29.95 24.15
C ARG A 639 18.25 -30.82 23.64
N GLY A 640 19.09 -31.32 24.56
CA GLY A 640 20.20 -32.22 24.22
C GLY A 640 19.78 -33.60 23.67
N MET A 641 18.50 -33.97 23.77
CA MET A 641 17.97 -35.24 23.26
C MET A 641 17.68 -35.22 21.76
N GLN A 642 17.59 -34.04 21.15
CA GLN A 642 17.37 -33.92 19.71
C GLN A 642 18.50 -34.61 18.94
N ILE A 643 18.17 -35.18 17.78
CA ILE A 643 19.08 -35.99 16.97
C ILE A 643 19.33 -35.27 15.65
N LEU A 644 20.60 -35.18 15.26
CA LEU A 644 21.00 -34.67 13.95
C LEU A 644 21.33 -35.85 13.05
N ALA A 645 20.90 -35.77 11.78
CA ALA A 645 21.18 -36.75 10.74
C ALA A 645 21.66 -36.04 9.48
N LEU A 646 22.58 -36.68 8.74
CA LEU A 646 23.01 -36.20 7.42
C LEU A 646 21.95 -36.59 6.38
N THR A 647 21.40 -35.63 5.65
CA THR A 647 20.27 -35.87 4.72
C THR A 647 20.39 -35.15 3.38
N GLY A 648 21.20 -34.09 3.31
CA GLY A 648 21.42 -33.31 2.08
C GLY A 648 22.78 -33.55 1.43
N SER A 649 22.96 -32.97 0.24
CA SER A 649 24.23 -33.01 -0.50
C SER A 649 25.24 -31.98 0.03
N LEU A 650 26.51 -32.37 0.05
CA LEU A 650 27.65 -31.52 0.42
C LEU A 650 28.23 -30.73 -0.76
N ASP A 651 27.79 -31.01 -1.99
CA ASP A 651 28.46 -30.60 -3.24
C ASP A 651 28.56 -29.09 -3.45
N ARG A 652 27.86 -28.28 -2.65
CA ARG A 652 27.78 -26.82 -2.79
C ARG A 652 28.22 -26.04 -1.55
N LEU A 653 28.73 -26.70 -0.52
CA LEU A 653 29.11 -26.04 0.73
C LEU A 653 30.57 -26.33 1.10
N SER A 654 31.41 -25.30 1.11
CA SER A 654 32.77 -25.39 1.65
C SER A 654 32.69 -25.46 3.18
N LEU A 655 32.91 -26.63 3.76
CA LEU A 655 32.83 -26.86 5.19
C LEU A 655 33.99 -26.19 5.95
N THR A 656 33.69 -25.65 7.12
CA THR A 656 34.71 -25.27 8.11
C THR A 656 35.24 -26.52 8.81
N PRO A 657 36.43 -26.49 9.45
CA PRO A 657 36.97 -27.65 10.15
C PRO A 657 36.03 -28.21 11.24
N SER A 658 35.25 -27.34 11.89
CA SER A 658 34.25 -27.75 12.89
C SER A 658 33.07 -28.47 12.25
N GLU A 659 32.55 -27.96 11.13
CA GLU A 659 31.46 -28.60 10.38
C GLU A 659 31.90 -29.91 9.75
N GLU A 660 33.12 -29.99 9.22
CA GLU A 660 33.68 -31.21 8.64
C GLU A 660 33.76 -32.34 9.67
N LYS A 661 34.16 -32.03 10.91
CA LYS A 661 34.15 -32.99 12.01
C LYS A 661 32.74 -33.49 12.33
N ILE A 662 31.74 -32.62 12.29
CA ILE A 662 30.33 -32.97 12.53
C ILE A 662 29.77 -33.82 11.39
N VAL A 663 29.99 -33.40 10.14
CA VAL A 663 29.55 -34.12 8.94
C VAL A 663 30.20 -35.50 8.88
N THR A 664 31.49 -35.61 9.21
CA THR A 664 32.19 -36.91 9.27
C THR A 664 31.54 -37.85 10.28
N LEU A 665 31.16 -37.36 11.47
CA LEU A 665 30.43 -38.14 12.45
C LEU A 665 29.05 -38.54 11.90
N LEU A 666 28.27 -37.58 11.40
CA LEU A 666 26.92 -37.81 10.91
C LEU A 666 26.84 -38.72 9.68
N ASN A 667 27.94 -38.87 8.94
CA ASN A 667 28.04 -39.81 7.81
C ASN A 667 28.05 -41.29 8.25
N ASP A 668 28.47 -41.58 9.49
CA ASP A 668 28.42 -42.93 10.07
C ASP A 668 26.99 -43.31 10.49
N ARG A 669 26.34 -42.43 11.25
CA ARG A 669 24.95 -42.57 11.72
C ARG A 669 24.41 -41.25 12.28
N PRO A 670 23.11 -41.17 12.60
CA PRO A 670 22.57 -40.07 13.39
C PRO A 670 23.17 -40.02 14.80
N PHE A 671 23.34 -38.80 15.35
CA PHE A 671 23.85 -38.55 16.69
C PHE A 671 22.97 -37.55 17.44
N SER A 672 22.74 -37.77 18.73
CA SER A 672 22.10 -36.75 19.57
C SER A 672 22.99 -35.53 19.74
N ILE A 673 22.41 -34.35 19.97
CA ILE A 673 23.17 -33.12 20.25
C ILE A 673 24.12 -33.32 21.42
N GLN A 674 23.65 -33.98 22.49
CA GLN A 674 24.49 -34.30 23.63
C GLN A 674 25.68 -35.19 23.23
N GLU A 675 25.45 -36.22 22.41
CA GLU A 675 26.53 -37.11 21.95
C GLU A 675 27.52 -36.37 21.04
N LEU A 676 27.05 -35.48 20.18
CA LEU A 676 27.91 -34.66 19.32
C LEU A 676 28.78 -33.70 20.12
N CYS A 677 28.22 -33.01 21.11
CA CYS A 677 29.00 -32.16 22.02
C CYS A 677 30.14 -32.94 22.69
N GLU A 678 29.85 -34.12 23.23
CA GLU A 678 30.86 -34.99 23.85
C GLU A 678 31.94 -35.43 22.85
N ARG A 679 31.56 -35.81 21.62
CA ARG A 679 32.51 -36.28 20.59
C ARG A 679 33.33 -35.16 19.94
N THR A 680 32.76 -33.97 19.83
CA THR A 680 33.46 -32.82 19.24
C THR A 680 34.33 -32.09 20.26
N GLY A 681 34.10 -32.31 21.57
CA GLY A 681 34.80 -31.65 22.67
C GLY A 681 34.19 -30.28 23.02
N VAL A 682 32.95 -30.06 22.64
CA VAL A 682 32.21 -28.81 22.84
C VAL A 682 31.29 -28.94 24.06
N LEU A 683 31.19 -27.88 24.88
CA LEU A 683 30.39 -27.91 26.11
C LEU A 683 28.88 -27.77 25.90
N ILE A 684 28.46 -27.00 24.89
CA ILE A 684 27.05 -26.66 24.62
C ILE A 684 26.77 -26.64 23.12
N GLU A 685 25.51 -26.87 22.74
CA GLU A 685 25.09 -26.94 21.33
C GLU A 685 25.56 -25.75 20.49
N TRP A 686 25.50 -24.53 21.03
CA TRP A 686 25.91 -23.33 20.28
C TRP A 686 27.37 -23.38 19.80
N GLY A 687 28.24 -24.10 20.52
CA GLY A 687 29.62 -24.31 20.10
C GLY A 687 29.78 -25.30 18.94
N LEU A 688 28.76 -26.08 18.59
CA LEU A 688 28.77 -26.96 17.41
C LEU A 688 28.68 -26.16 16.10
N LYS A 689 28.14 -24.93 16.14
CA LYS A 689 28.01 -24.03 14.98
C LYS A 689 27.31 -24.67 13.76
N ILE A 690 26.24 -25.41 14.02
CA ILE A 690 25.52 -26.23 13.04
C ILE A 690 24.50 -25.46 12.19
N ASN A 691 24.13 -24.23 12.56
CA ASN A 691 23.07 -23.47 11.88
C ASN A 691 23.26 -23.43 10.36
N ARG A 692 24.50 -23.18 9.89
CA ARG A 692 24.77 -23.12 8.45
C ARG A 692 24.51 -24.46 7.74
N LEU A 693 24.76 -25.58 8.40
CA LEU A 693 24.44 -26.91 7.86
C LEU A 693 22.93 -27.16 7.82
N GLU A 694 22.18 -26.70 8.83
CA GLU A 694 20.72 -26.79 8.87
C GLU A 694 20.07 -25.88 7.81
N ASP A 695 20.51 -24.62 7.72
CA ASP A 695 20.02 -23.62 6.76
C ASP A 695 20.27 -24.04 5.30
N ASN A 696 21.36 -24.78 5.05
CA ASN A 696 21.68 -25.36 3.74
C ASN A 696 21.10 -26.78 3.55
N PHE A 697 20.27 -27.26 4.49
CA PHE A 697 19.63 -28.59 4.47
C PHE A 697 20.62 -29.76 4.33
N VAL A 698 21.87 -29.58 4.74
CA VAL A 698 22.88 -30.65 4.78
C VAL A 698 22.54 -31.65 5.88
N ILE A 699 22.15 -31.12 7.04
CA ILE A 699 21.73 -31.92 8.19
C ILE A 699 20.27 -31.63 8.53
N GLN A 700 19.58 -32.66 9.00
CA GLN A 700 18.21 -32.58 9.47
C GLN A 700 18.17 -32.82 10.98
N ARG A 701 17.57 -31.87 11.70
CA ARG A 701 17.25 -32.04 13.12
C ARG A 701 15.96 -32.79 13.30
N CYS A 702 15.99 -33.74 14.22
CA CYS A 702 14.90 -34.64 14.57
C CYS A 702 14.64 -34.59 16.08
N GLY A 703 13.38 -34.75 16.49
CA GLY A 703 12.96 -34.73 17.88
C GLY A 703 11.54 -35.22 18.05
N LEU A 704 11.03 -35.25 19.28
CA LEU A 704 9.66 -35.67 19.53
C LEU A 704 8.68 -34.67 18.90
N THR A 705 7.71 -35.14 18.15
CA THR A 705 6.69 -34.32 17.47
C THR A 705 5.28 -34.83 17.74
N LEU A 706 4.25 -34.06 17.37
CA LEU A 706 2.86 -34.54 17.40
C LEU A 706 2.68 -35.73 16.44
N THR A 707 3.34 -35.70 15.28
CA THR A 707 3.38 -36.82 14.32
C THR A 707 3.89 -38.12 14.95
N ASP A 708 4.92 -38.06 15.83
CA ASP A 708 5.40 -39.24 16.57
C ASP A 708 4.34 -39.78 17.54
N LEU A 709 3.60 -38.90 18.22
CA LEU A 709 2.51 -39.31 19.11
C LEU A 709 1.37 -40.00 18.34
N LEU A 710 1.07 -39.55 17.12
CA LEU A 710 0.10 -40.21 16.24
C LEU A 710 0.56 -41.62 15.81
N HIS A 711 1.86 -41.84 15.59
CA HIS A 711 2.44 -43.17 15.37
C HIS A 711 2.31 -44.06 16.60
N VAL A 712 2.66 -43.53 17.77
CA VAL A 712 2.63 -44.30 19.01
C VAL A 712 1.21 -44.71 19.38
N THR A 713 0.24 -43.80 19.26
CA THR A 713 -1.19 -44.07 19.50
C THR A 713 -1.82 -44.95 18.41
N GLY A 714 -1.18 -45.07 17.24
CA GLY A 714 -1.68 -45.85 16.11
C GLY A 714 -2.73 -45.12 15.27
N ARG A 715 -2.99 -43.83 15.54
CA ARG A 715 -3.90 -42.98 14.76
C ARG A 715 -3.36 -42.71 13.34
N PHE A 716 -2.04 -42.74 13.18
CA PHE A 716 -1.36 -42.58 11.90
C PHE A 716 -0.06 -43.40 11.91
N VAL A 717 0.12 -44.34 10.98
CA VAL A 717 1.32 -45.19 10.94
C VAL A 717 1.85 -45.25 9.52
N GLN A 718 2.84 -44.41 9.21
CA GLN A 718 3.51 -44.38 7.90
C GLN A 718 4.98 -44.79 8.01
N TRP A 719 5.67 -44.42 9.09
CA TRP A 719 7.09 -44.69 9.32
C TRP A 719 7.34 -45.58 10.54
N ASP A 720 8.57 -45.61 11.04
CA ASP A 720 9.01 -46.51 12.11
C ASP A 720 8.36 -46.14 13.46
N ARG A 721 7.24 -46.81 13.74
CA ARG A 721 6.52 -46.72 15.02
C ARG A 721 7.39 -47.15 16.21
N HIS A 722 8.32 -48.08 16.03
CA HIS A 722 9.16 -48.57 17.12
C HIS A 722 10.19 -47.52 17.55
N ALA A 723 10.82 -46.82 16.60
CA ALA A 723 11.72 -45.70 16.89
C ALA A 723 10.99 -44.61 17.68
N ALA A 724 9.81 -44.18 17.22
CA ALA A 724 9.00 -43.19 17.93
C ALA A 724 8.62 -43.65 19.34
N ALA A 725 8.16 -44.90 19.51
CA ALA A 725 7.81 -45.45 20.82
C ALA A 725 9.01 -45.52 21.77
N ASN A 726 10.19 -45.92 21.26
CA ASN A 726 11.42 -45.97 22.05
C ASN A 726 11.85 -44.58 22.52
N PHE A 727 11.71 -43.55 21.67
CA PHE A 727 12.03 -42.18 22.04
C PHE A 727 11.00 -41.59 23.01
N CYS A 728 9.70 -41.86 22.81
CA CYS A 728 8.63 -41.48 23.75
C CYS A 728 8.84 -42.05 25.16
N ARG A 729 9.43 -43.25 25.30
CA ARG A 729 9.78 -43.81 26.63
C ARG A 729 10.73 -42.92 27.42
N LEU A 730 11.62 -42.17 26.75
CA LEU A 730 12.50 -41.23 27.43
C LEU A 730 11.68 -40.11 28.08
N PHE A 731 10.71 -39.56 27.35
CA PHE A 731 9.82 -38.51 27.87
C PHE A 731 8.88 -39.03 28.97
N SER A 732 8.26 -40.20 28.77
CA SER A 732 7.43 -40.87 29.77
C SER A 732 8.18 -41.07 31.09
N HIS A 733 9.46 -41.47 31.03
CA HIS A 733 10.31 -41.58 32.22
C HIS A 733 10.55 -40.23 32.91
N LEU A 734 10.73 -39.15 32.15
CA LEU A 734 10.99 -37.81 32.68
C LEU A 734 9.78 -37.19 33.39
N VAL A 735 8.56 -37.54 32.97
CA VAL A 735 7.30 -37.02 33.55
C VAL A 735 6.54 -38.00 34.42
N LYS A 736 6.99 -39.26 34.50
CA LYS A 736 6.35 -40.34 35.28
C LYS A 736 4.89 -40.61 34.88
N MET A 737 4.57 -40.41 33.61
CA MET A 737 3.29 -40.79 33.00
C MET A 737 3.50 -42.01 32.13
N ASP A 738 2.47 -42.84 31.94
CA ASP A 738 2.56 -43.88 30.93
C ASP A 738 2.55 -43.27 29.51
N ILE A 739 2.96 -44.05 28.51
CA ILE A 739 3.09 -43.53 27.14
C ILE A 739 1.74 -43.11 26.56
N PRO A 740 0.66 -43.93 26.65
CA PRO A 740 -0.66 -43.53 26.16
C PRO A 740 -1.18 -42.24 26.80
N GLU A 741 -1.14 -42.11 28.13
CA GLU A 741 -1.59 -40.94 28.88
C GLU A 741 -0.80 -39.69 28.46
N MET A 742 0.54 -39.80 28.40
CA MET A 742 1.39 -38.70 27.96
C MET A 742 1.09 -38.29 26.51
N ALA A 743 0.87 -39.27 25.62
CA ALA A 743 0.56 -38.99 24.23
C ALA A 743 -0.79 -38.27 24.08
N GLU A 744 -1.83 -38.71 24.78
CA GLU A 744 -3.13 -38.03 24.79
C GLU A 744 -3.03 -36.62 25.36
N HIS A 745 -2.30 -36.43 26.46
CA HIS A 745 -2.09 -35.11 27.06
C HIS A 745 -1.42 -34.13 26.08
N LEU A 746 -0.32 -34.55 25.44
CA LEU A 746 0.43 -33.71 24.51
C LEU A 746 -0.32 -33.46 23.19
N LEU A 747 -1.09 -34.44 22.70
CA LEU A 747 -2.00 -34.25 21.57
C LEU A 747 -3.10 -33.23 21.94
N GLY A 748 -3.66 -33.34 23.15
CA GLY A 748 -4.62 -32.39 23.72
C GLY A 748 -4.08 -30.95 23.75
N MET A 749 -2.84 -30.75 24.20
CA MET A 749 -2.17 -29.43 24.12
C MET A 749 -2.08 -28.88 22.69
N GLY A 750 -1.85 -29.75 21.70
CA GLY A 750 -1.88 -29.38 20.27
C GLY A 750 -3.27 -28.96 19.80
N ILE A 751 -4.32 -29.65 20.26
CA ILE A 751 -5.73 -29.34 19.97
C ILE A 751 -6.14 -28.01 20.60
N GLU A 752 -5.80 -27.78 21.87
CA GLU A 752 -6.08 -26.51 22.57
C GLU A 752 -5.43 -25.34 21.84
N ARG A 753 -4.19 -25.50 21.40
CA ARG A 753 -3.50 -24.45 20.64
C ARG A 753 -4.14 -24.20 19.27
N LEU A 754 -4.54 -25.26 18.55
CA LEU A 754 -5.27 -25.10 17.29
C LEU A 754 -6.60 -24.35 17.50
N ALA A 755 -7.36 -24.69 18.54
CA ALA A 755 -8.59 -23.99 18.90
C ALA A 755 -8.33 -22.51 19.23
N LEU A 756 -7.24 -22.21 19.94
CA LEU A 756 -6.88 -20.83 20.24
C LEU A 756 -6.57 -20.02 18.96
N GLU A 757 -5.86 -20.61 18.00
CA GLU A 757 -5.56 -19.94 16.72
C GLU A 757 -6.83 -19.71 15.87
N LEU A 758 -7.79 -20.64 15.88
CA LEU A 758 -9.10 -20.44 15.26
C LEU A 758 -9.88 -19.28 15.91
N LEU A 759 -9.86 -19.22 17.25
CA LEU A 759 -10.51 -18.14 17.98
C LEU A 759 -9.85 -16.78 17.69
N LYS A 760 -8.51 -16.73 17.66
CA LYS A 760 -7.77 -15.52 17.27
C LYS A 760 -8.18 -15.02 15.88
N ARG A 761 -8.27 -15.92 14.89
CA ARG A 761 -8.72 -15.55 13.54
C ARG A 761 -10.15 -15.03 13.50
N GLN A 762 -11.04 -15.55 14.34
CA GLN A 762 -12.40 -15.03 14.44
C GLN A 762 -12.44 -13.61 15.02
N LEU A 763 -11.59 -13.31 16.01
CA LEU A 763 -11.55 -12.02 16.72
C LEU A 763 -10.78 -10.92 16.00
N ASP A 764 -9.93 -11.28 15.03
CA ASP A 764 -8.97 -10.40 14.36
C ASP A 764 -9.59 -9.15 13.71
N GLU A 765 -10.87 -9.20 13.37
CA GLU A 765 -11.59 -8.05 12.79
C GLU A 765 -12.25 -7.14 13.83
N GLU A 766 -12.36 -7.59 15.08
CA GLU A 766 -13.03 -6.89 16.17
C GLU A 766 -12.04 -6.25 17.13
N THR A 767 -10.88 -6.88 17.36
CA THR A 767 -9.88 -6.46 18.34
C THR A 767 -8.51 -7.07 18.02
N ASP A 768 -7.49 -6.70 18.80
CA ASP A 768 -6.19 -7.39 18.78
C ASP A 768 -6.32 -8.79 19.43
N PRO A 769 -6.24 -9.88 18.65
CA PRO A 769 -6.40 -11.22 19.18
C PRO A 769 -5.17 -11.72 19.96
N ASP A 770 -4.00 -11.09 19.78
CA ASP A 770 -2.77 -11.49 20.49
C ASP A 770 -2.79 -11.08 21.98
N ALA A 771 -3.78 -10.27 22.37
CA ALA A 771 -4.16 -10.07 23.77
C ALA A 771 -4.49 -11.38 24.49
N LEU A 772 -4.95 -12.43 23.78
CA LEU A 772 -5.21 -13.75 24.36
C LEU A 772 -3.94 -14.39 24.96
N ASP A 773 -2.76 -14.09 24.39
CA ASP A 773 -1.48 -14.63 24.84
C ASP A 773 -0.77 -13.76 25.89
N THR A 774 -1.20 -12.51 26.08
CA THR A 774 -0.49 -11.52 26.89
C THR A 774 -1.29 -11.04 28.09
N CYS A 775 -2.61 -10.92 27.97
CA CYS A 775 -3.49 -10.43 29.04
C CYS A 775 -3.79 -11.53 30.08
N PRO A 776 -3.52 -11.30 31.39
CA PRO A 776 -3.79 -12.27 32.44
C PRO A 776 -5.27 -12.69 32.55
N ILE A 777 -6.19 -11.75 32.32
CA ILE A 777 -7.64 -12.02 32.34
C ILE A 777 -8.00 -12.96 31.18
N CYS A 778 -7.56 -12.64 29.97
CA CYS A 778 -7.80 -13.49 28.80
C CYS A 778 -7.24 -14.90 29.01
N LYS A 779 -6.00 -15.04 29.52
CA LYS A 779 -5.42 -16.34 29.85
C LYS A 779 -6.27 -17.15 30.83
N THR A 780 -6.87 -16.47 31.82
CA THR A 780 -7.71 -17.12 32.83
C THR A 780 -9.00 -17.64 32.21
N LEU A 781 -9.64 -16.85 31.34
CA LEU A 781 -10.85 -17.25 30.61
C LEU A 781 -10.58 -18.36 29.59
N VAL A 782 -9.47 -18.28 28.86
CA VAL A 782 -9.02 -19.32 27.92
C VAL A 782 -8.71 -20.62 28.66
N LYS A 783 -8.03 -20.56 29.81
CA LYS A 783 -7.80 -21.74 30.64
C LYS A 783 -9.11 -22.37 31.11
N ASN A 784 -10.09 -21.55 31.53
CA ASN A 784 -11.41 -22.02 31.95
C ASN A 784 -12.17 -22.69 30.79
N LEU A 785 -12.09 -22.12 29.59
CA LEU A 785 -12.67 -22.71 28.37
C LEU A 785 -12.12 -24.13 28.13
N PHE A 786 -10.79 -24.31 28.18
CA PHE A 786 -10.16 -25.61 27.94
C PHE A 786 -10.31 -26.61 29.11
N SER A 787 -10.51 -26.12 30.34
CA SER A 787 -10.71 -26.99 31.51
C SER A 787 -12.18 -27.39 31.75
N ASN A 788 -13.11 -27.06 30.85
CA ASN A 788 -14.56 -27.24 31.02
C ASN A 788 -15.13 -26.51 32.26
N GLY A 789 -14.56 -25.36 32.60
CA GLY A 789 -14.99 -24.57 33.75
C GLY A 789 -14.28 -24.90 35.07
N ASN A 790 -14.86 -24.39 36.15
CA ASN A 790 -14.54 -24.71 37.54
C ASN A 790 -15.83 -24.65 38.38
N ASP A 791 -15.73 -24.81 39.70
CA ASP A 791 -16.88 -24.82 40.62
C ASP A 791 -17.71 -23.52 40.64
N GLN A 792 -17.17 -22.42 40.10
CA GLN A 792 -17.79 -21.08 40.12
C GLN A 792 -18.41 -20.70 38.77
N TYR A 793 -17.75 -21.04 37.66
CA TYR A 793 -18.22 -20.68 36.32
C TYR A 793 -17.59 -21.53 35.21
N ALA A 794 -18.25 -21.54 34.06
CA ALA A 794 -17.76 -22.13 32.83
C ALA A 794 -17.84 -21.12 31.67
N VAL A 795 -16.77 -21.00 30.91
CA VAL A 795 -16.69 -20.24 29.66
C VAL A 795 -16.98 -21.19 28.51
N ARG A 796 -17.90 -20.80 27.63
CA ARG A 796 -18.23 -21.51 26.39
C ARG A 796 -18.29 -20.52 25.24
N ILE A 797 -17.85 -20.97 24.07
CA ILE A 797 -17.88 -20.21 22.83
C ILE A 797 -18.64 -21.05 21.81
N ASP A 798 -19.53 -20.41 21.05
CA ASP A 798 -20.28 -21.03 19.95
C ASP A 798 -20.00 -20.27 18.65
N LEU A 799 -19.01 -20.73 17.88
CA LEU A 799 -18.71 -20.16 16.58
C LEU A 799 -19.84 -20.46 15.58
N LYS A 800 -20.43 -19.40 15.02
CA LYS A 800 -21.52 -19.53 14.04
C LYS A 800 -21.07 -19.99 12.65
N ARG A 801 -19.77 -19.94 12.38
CA ARG A 801 -19.20 -20.38 11.10
C ARG A 801 -18.69 -21.80 11.27
N PRO A 802 -18.96 -22.70 10.30
CA PRO A 802 -18.25 -23.98 10.25
C PRO A 802 -16.76 -23.73 10.02
N VAL A 803 -15.93 -24.67 10.49
CA VAL A 803 -14.48 -24.65 10.32
C VAL A 803 -14.09 -25.74 9.32
N VAL A 804 -13.56 -25.33 8.17
CA VAL A 804 -13.05 -26.22 7.13
C VAL A 804 -11.58 -26.52 7.40
N GLY A 805 -11.27 -27.79 7.62
CA GLY A 805 -9.89 -28.26 7.84
C GLY A 805 -9.26 -28.83 6.58
N ILE A 806 -8.07 -28.33 6.26
CA ILE A 806 -7.22 -28.85 5.18
C ILE A 806 -5.77 -29.05 5.67
N GLY A 807 -4.98 -29.75 4.86
CA GLY A 807 -3.64 -30.22 5.22
C GLY A 807 -3.67 -31.62 5.83
N ALA A 808 -2.57 -32.37 5.70
CA ALA A 808 -2.53 -33.79 6.07
C ALA A 808 -2.85 -34.10 7.55
N PRO A 809 -2.25 -33.42 8.56
CA PRO A 809 -2.52 -33.73 9.97
C PRO A 809 -3.89 -33.28 10.47
N ILE A 810 -4.59 -32.38 9.75
CA ILE A 810 -5.76 -31.67 10.29
C ILE A 810 -6.88 -32.61 10.76
N HIS A 811 -7.03 -33.77 10.13
CA HIS A 811 -8.05 -34.78 10.45
C HIS A 811 -7.94 -35.29 11.89
N PHE A 812 -6.76 -35.22 12.50
CA PHE A 812 -6.53 -35.68 13.87
C PHE A 812 -6.80 -34.62 14.94
N PHE A 813 -6.82 -33.33 14.56
CA PHE A 813 -6.89 -32.22 15.52
C PHE A 813 -8.20 -31.44 15.41
N LEU A 814 -8.69 -31.18 14.19
CA LEU A 814 -9.80 -30.25 13.99
C LEU A 814 -11.11 -30.69 14.66
N PRO A 815 -11.55 -31.95 14.62
CA PRO A 815 -12.84 -32.33 15.20
C PRO A 815 -12.98 -31.91 16.68
N GLN A 816 -11.93 -32.15 17.48
CA GLN A 816 -11.90 -31.76 18.89
C GLN A 816 -11.69 -30.25 19.06
N ALA A 817 -10.81 -29.63 18.26
CA ALA A 817 -10.57 -28.19 18.35
C ALA A 817 -11.84 -27.37 18.02
N ALA A 818 -12.58 -27.77 17.00
CA ALA A 818 -13.85 -27.15 16.61
C ALA A 818 -14.94 -27.39 17.67
N GLN A 819 -15.02 -28.61 18.24
CA GLN A 819 -15.95 -28.94 19.31
C GLN A 819 -15.77 -28.03 20.53
N THR A 820 -14.53 -27.74 20.93
CA THR A 820 -14.21 -26.81 22.04
C THR A 820 -14.74 -25.40 21.80
N LEU A 821 -14.94 -25.02 20.54
CA LEU A 821 -15.44 -23.70 20.12
C LEU A 821 -16.90 -23.74 19.65
N GLY A 822 -17.63 -24.83 19.92
CA GLY A 822 -19.03 -24.99 19.52
C GLY A 822 -19.24 -24.85 18.01
N ALA A 823 -18.25 -25.27 17.20
CA ALA A 823 -18.21 -25.10 15.76
C ALA A 823 -18.34 -26.46 15.03
N ASP A 824 -18.98 -26.45 13.87
CA ASP A 824 -19.03 -27.62 12.99
C ASP A 824 -17.68 -27.81 12.26
N ALA A 825 -17.04 -28.97 12.47
CA ALA A 825 -15.84 -29.35 11.72
C ALA A 825 -16.22 -29.93 10.35
N VAL A 826 -15.67 -29.34 9.28
CA VAL A 826 -15.84 -29.80 7.90
C VAL A 826 -14.49 -30.29 7.37
N LEU A 827 -14.40 -31.57 7.08
CA LEU A 827 -13.20 -32.22 6.54
C LEU A 827 -13.50 -32.75 5.14
N PRO A 828 -13.23 -31.99 4.06
CA PRO A 828 -13.53 -32.44 2.70
C PRO A 828 -12.67 -33.65 2.29
N GLN A 829 -13.15 -34.39 1.29
CA GLN A 829 -12.32 -35.39 0.63
C GLN A 829 -11.12 -34.68 -0.06
N ASN A 830 -9.94 -35.29 -0.02
CA ASN A 830 -8.69 -34.72 -0.56
C ASN A 830 -8.19 -33.45 0.16
N ALA A 831 -8.57 -33.25 1.43
CA ALA A 831 -8.09 -32.14 2.25
C ALA A 831 -6.55 -32.07 2.35
N ASP A 832 -5.87 -33.22 2.26
CA ASP A 832 -4.41 -33.39 2.29
C ASP A 832 -3.66 -32.74 1.12
N VAL A 833 -4.35 -32.48 0.00
CA VAL A 833 -3.82 -31.83 -1.22
C VAL A 833 -4.69 -30.65 -1.69
N ALA A 834 -5.44 -30.05 -0.75
CA ALA A 834 -6.35 -28.95 -1.07
C ALA A 834 -5.64 -27.72 -1.65
N ASN A 835 -4.40 -27.46 -1.21
CA ASN A 835 -3.49 -26.46 -1.78
C ASN A 835 -3.30 -26.65 -3.30
N ALA A 836 -2.93 -27.85 -3.76
CA ALA A 836 -2.74 -28.14 -5.19
C ALA A 836 -4.06 -28.06 -5.98
N ILE A 837 -5.18 -28.49 -5.37
CA ILE A 837 -6.52 -28.34 -5.95
C ILE A 837 -6.89 -26.86 -6.08
N GLY A 838 -6.63 -26.06 -5.05
CA GLY A 838 -6.86 -24.63 -5.08
C GLY A 838 -6.00 -23.93 -6.11
N ALA A 839 -4.73 -24.32 -6.24
CA ALA A 839 -3.84 -23.77 -7.24
C ALA A 839 -4.38 -23.95 -8.65
N VAL A 840 -4.84 -25.16 -9.00
CA VAL A 840 -5.36 -25.45 -10.35
C VAL A 840 -6.77 -24.88 -10.59
N THR A 841 -7.54 -24.60 -9.54
CA THR A 841 -8.92 -24.08 -9.64
C THR A 841 -9.04 -22.56 -9.42
N SER A 842 -7.93 -21.86 -9.16
CA SER A 842 -7.91 -20.41 -8.97
C SER A 842 -8.27 -19.62 -10.23
N ASP A 843 -8.80 -18.40 -10.03
CA ASP A 843 -9.20 -17.50 -11.11
C ASP A 843 -8.08 -16.51 -11.46
N VAL A 844 -7.96 -16.14 -12.73
CA VAL A 844 -7.21 -14.95 -13.18
C VAL A 844 -8.02 -13.71 -12.82
N VAL A 845 -7.39 -12.75 -12.14
CA VAL A 845 -8.01 -11.45 -11.86
C VAL A 845 -7.04 -10.34 -12.20
N VAL A 846 -7.46 -9.45 -13.09
CA VAL A 846 -6.71 -8.26 -13.47
C VAL A 846 -7.48 -7.02 -13.02
N LYS A 847 -6.76 -6.07 -12.43
CA LYS A 847 -7.29 -4.78 -12.01
C LYS A 847 -6.40 -3.64 -12.50
N ARG A 848 -7.00 -2.57 -13.00
CA ARG A 848 -6.32 -1.29 -13.30
C ARG A 848 -7.19 -0.13 -12.86
N GLN A 849 -6.55 1.00 -12.57
CA GLN A 849 -7.24 2.22 -12.21
C GLN A 849 -6.59 3.43 -12.86
N ALA A 850 -7.39 4.48 -13.05
CA ALA A 850 -6.92 5.80 -13.45
C ALA A 850 -7.77 6.87 -12.78
N VAL A 851 -7.22 8.06 -12.64
CA VAL A 851 -7.87 9.18 -11.97
C VAL A 851 -7.94 10.38 -12.92
N ILE A 852 -9.12 10.98 -13.04
CA ILE A 852 -9.35 12.22 -13.78
C ILE A 852 -9.40 13.35 -12.75
N VAL A 853 -8.59 14.40 -12.94
CA VAL A 853 -8.57 15.59 -12.07
C VAL A 853 -8.63 16.88 -12.89
N PRO A 854 -9.15 18.00 -12.36
CA PRO A 854 -9.06 19.29 -13.02
C PRO A 854 -7.61 19.75 -13.24
N GLY A 855 -7.31 20.30 -14.42
CA GLY A 855 -6.04 20.94 -14.73
C GLY A 855 -5.96 22.39 -14.23
N GLN A 856 -4.75 22.91 -13.97
CA GLN A 856 -4.57 24.28 -13.44
C GLN A 856 -4.99 25.40 -14.41
N GLY A 857 -4.94 25.16 -15.73
CA GLY A 857 -5.35 26.12 -16.77
C GLY A 857 -6.76 25.89 -17.33
N GLY A 858 -7.58 25.05 -16.69
CA GLY A 858 -8.83 24.54 -17.24
C GLY A 858 -8.68 23.15 -17.90
N GLY A 859 -9.82 22.47 -18.09
CA GLY A 859 -9.86 21.09 -18.60
C GLY A 859 -9.50 20.02 -17.55
N PHE A 860 -9.18 18.82 -18.02
CA PHE A 860 -9.00 17.62 -17.19
C PHE A 860 -7.70 16.89 -17.53
N VAL A 861 -6.97 16.47 -16.51
CA VAL A 861 -5.71 15.72 -16.61
C VAL A 861 -5.93 14.29 -16.12
N ILE A 862 -5.38 13.34 -16.86
CA ILE A 862 -5.38 11.92 -16.49
C ILE A 862 -4.12 11.58 -15.69
N ARG A 863 -4.30 10.97 -14.53
CA ARG A 863 -3.25 10.38 -13.70
C ARG A 863 -3.35 8.86 -13.67
N GLY A 864 -2.22 8.18 -13.51
CA GLY A 864 -2.13 6.71 -13.43
C GLY A 864 -1.99 6.00 -14.78
N MET A 865 -1.69 6.74 -15.86
CA MET A 865 -1.40 6.19 -17.19
C MET A 865 -0.14 6.85 -17.78
N VAL A 866 0.59 6.11 -18.62
CA VAL A 866 1.82 6.58 -19.26
C VAL A 866 1.50 7.69 -20.27
N GLY A 867 2.20 8.81 -20.15
CA GLY A 867 1.96 10.02 -20.95
C GLY A 867 0.76 10.78 -20.39
N ALA A 868 1.02 11.78 -19.53
CA ALA A 868 -0.03 12.65 -19.02
C ALA A 868 -0.74 13.34 -20.19
N ARG A 869 -2.02 13.03 -20.39
CA ARG A 869 -2.87 13.64 -21.43
C ARG A 869 -3.84 14.62 -20.78
N GLN A 870 -4.02 15.77 -21.44
CA GLN A 870 -4.95 16.81 -21.04
C GLN A 870 -6.12 16.87 -22.04
N PHE A 871 -7.33 17.04 -21.51
CA PHE A 871 -8.57 17.10 -22.27
C PHE A 871 -9.31 18.39 -21.95
N GLY A 872 -9.94 19.02 -22.94
CA GLY A 872 -10.75 20.23 -22.72
C GLY A 872 -12.07 19.94 -22.00
N LYS A 873 -12.65 18.75 -22.20
CA LYS A 873 -13.97 18.35 -21.68
C LYS A 873 -13.89 17.09 -20.82
N PHE A 874 -14.76 17.01 -19.81
CA PHE A 874 -14.82 15.88 -18.88
C PHE A 874 -15.22 14.57 -19.57
N ASP A 875 -16.27 14.60 -20.38
CA ASP A 875 -16.82 13.40 -21.04
C ASP A 875 -15.81 12.76 -21.99
N GLU A 876 -14.98 13.57 -22.65
CA GLU A 876 -13.88 13.09 -23.50
C GLU A 876 -12.80 12.39 -22.68
N ALA A 877 -12.43 12.95 -21.52
CA ALA A 877 -11.50 12.34 -20.59
C ALA A 877 -12.04 11.03 -20.02
N ASP A 878 -13.30 11.01 -19.57
CA ASP A 878 -13.97 9.82 -19.02
C ASP A 878 -14.08 8.69 -20.05
N ALA A 879 -14.55 9.01 -21.26
CA ALA A 879 -14.66 8.03 -22.35
C ALA A 879 -13.29 7.46 -22.74
N PHE A 880 -12.26 8.30 -22.80
CA PHE A 880 -10.90 7.86 -23.05
C PHE A 880 -10.40 6.91 -21.96
N VAL A 881 -10.53 7.30 -20.68
CA VAL A 881 -10.07 6.48 -19.54
C VAL A 881 -10.75 5.11 -19.54
N ARG A 882 -12.08 5.06 -19.72
CA ARG A 882 -12.82 3.79 -19.74
C ARG A 882 -12.32 2.86 -20.83
N ARG A 883 -12.19 3.37 -22.07
CA ARG A 883 -11.73 2.59 -23.22
C ARG A 883 -10.31 2.04 -23.00
N GLU A 884 -9.40 2.89 -22.52
CA GLU A 884 -8.02 2.48 -22.27
C GLU A 884 -7.92 1.46 -21.14
N LEU A 885 -8.63 1.66 -20.03
CA LEU A 885 -8.65 0.70 -18.91
C LEU A 885 -9.23 -0.66 -19.34
N ILE A 886 -10.33 -0.68 -20.11
CA ILE A 886 -10.90 -1.92 -20.65
C ILE A 886 -9.89 -2.65 -21.52
N ARG A 887 -9.26 -1.94 -22.46
CA ARG A 887 -8.23 -2.51 -23.35
C ARG A 887 -7.07 -3.08 -22.53
N MET A 888 -6.48 -2.29 -21.63
CA MET A 888 -5.35 -2.71 -20.80
C MET A 888 -5.67 -3.95 -19.95
N VAL A 889 -6.86 -3.99 -19.34
CA VAL A 889 -7.29 -5.11 -18.50
C VAL A 889 -7.55 -6.36 -19.33
N ARG A 890 -8.17 -6.25 -20.52
CA ARG A 890 -8.36 -7.38 -21.45
C ARG A 890 -7.04 -7.90 -21.99
N ASP A 891 -6.12 -7.03 -22.41
CA ASP A 891 -4.80 -7.41 -22.91
C ASP A 891 -3.98 -8.13 -21.83
N GLN A 892 -4.00 -7.60 -20.61
CA GLN A 892 -3.33 -8.22 -19.46
C GLN A 892 -3.98 -9.51 -19.01
N ALA A 893 -5.32 -9.62 -19.04
CA ALA A 893 -6.02 -10.85 -18.70
C ALA A 893 -5.71 -11.95 -19.72
N ARG A 894 -5.65 -11.59 -21.00
CA ARG A 894 -5.23 -12.49 -22.08
C ARG A 894 -3.79 -12.94 -21.89
N ALA A 895 -2.87 -12.02 -21.58
CA ALA A 895 -1.48 -12.36 -21.27
C ALA A 895 -1.37 -13.26 -20.04
N ALA A 896 -2.20 -13.02 -19.01
CA ALA A 896 -2.28 -13.82 -17.79
C ALA A 896 -3.07 -15.13 -17.96
N GLY A 897 -3.57 -15.44 -19.16
CA GLY A 897 -4.09 -16.77 -19.50
C GLY A 897 -5.59 -16.96 -19.50
N THR A 898 -6.40 -15.90 -19.54
CA THR A 898 -7.87 -16.02 -19.68
C THR A 898 -8.39 -15.29 -20.92
N SER A 899 -9.32 -15.90 -21.65
CA SER A 899 -10.08 -15.30 -22.75
C SER A 899 -11.28 -14.48 -22.28
N SER A 900 -11.59 -14.48 -20.97
CA SER A 900 -12.70 -13.70 -20.40
C SER A 900 -12.64 -12.26 -20.85
N ARG A 901 -13.76 -11.72 -21.33
CA ARG A 901 -13.87 -10.34 -21.82
C ARG A 901 -14.71 -9.43 -20.94
N ALA A 902 -15.41 -9.99 -19.95
CA ALA A 902 -16.28 -9.27 -19.04
C ALA A 902 -15.47 -8.36 -18.12
N VAL A 903 -15.61 -7.04 -18.30
CA VAL A 903 -14.94 -6.03 -17.47
C VAL A 903 -15.97 -5.35 -16.57
N LYS A 904 -15.71 -5.39 -15.27
CA LYS A 904 -16.43 -4.65 -14.24
C LYS A 904 -15.73 -3.32 -14.00
N LEU A 905 -16.38 -2.21 -14.36
CA LEU A 905 -15.94 -0.86 -14.01
C LEU A 905 -16.58 -0.45 -12.68
N LYS A 906 -15.78 0.11 -11.77
CA LYS A 906 -16.23 0.80 -10.55
C LYS A 906 -15.80 2.26 -10.66
N ILE A 907 -16.76 3.19 -10.57
CA ILE A 907 -16.50 4.64 -10.66
C ILE A 907 -16.73 5.27 -9.29
N ASP A 908 -15.85 6.15 -8.86
CA ASP A 908 -15.96 6.88 -7.60
C ASP A 908 -15.66 8.37 -7.82
N ASP A 909 -16.67 9.21 -7.59
CA ASP A 909 -16.62 10.65 -7.81
C ASP A 909 -16.47 11.42 -6.51
N ARG A 910 -15.47 12.30 -6.45
CA ARG A 910 -15.23 13.20 -5.33
C ARG A 910 -15.75 14.59 -5.69
N ILE A 911 -16.98 14.87 -5.24
CA ILE A 911 -17.71 16.10 -5.56
C ILE A 911 -18.23 16.77 -4.27
N PRO A 912 -17.38 17.43 -3.47
CA PRO A 912 -17.81 18.20 -2.31
C PRO A 912 -18.61 19.45 -2.71
N ASN A 913 -19.37 20.02 -1.78
CA ASN A 913 -20.04 21.31 -1.97
C ASN A 913 -19.17 22.47 -1.48
N THR A 914 -19.22 23.61 -2.18
CA THR A 914 -18.77 24.91 -1.69
C THR A 914 -19.59 25.38 -0.48
N ALA A 915 -19.12 26.45 0.16
CA ALA A 915 -19.84 27.16 1.22
C ALA A 915 -21.23 27.70 0.78
N ASP A 916 -21.46 27.93 -0.51
CA ASP A 916 -22.77 28.36 -1.06
C ASP A 916 -23.66 27.18 -1.52
N GLY A 917 -23.21 25.93 -1.31
CA GLY A 917 -23.97 24.72 -1.67
C GLY A 917 -23.82 24.27 -3.13
N SER A 918 -22.91 24.87 -3.90
CA SER A 918 -22.59 24.46 -5.27
C SER A 918 -21.63 23.25 -5.30
N PRO A 919 -21.92 22.18 -6.05
CA PRO A 919 -21.02 21.04 -6.15
C PRO A 919 -19.76 21.37 -6.97
N ILE A 920 -18.59 20.98 -6.47
CA ILE A 920 -17.29 21.13 -7.16
C ILE A 920 -16.73 19.76 -7.47
N PHE A 921 -16.28 19.56 -8.71
CA PHE A 921 -15.57 18.35 -9.07
C PHE A 921 -14.10 18.40 -8.65
N ILE A 922 -13.68 17.47 -7.78
CA ILE A 922 -12.29 17.32 -7.36
C ILE A 922 -11.57 16.22 -8.14
N ALA A 923 -12.22 15.06 -8.29
CA ALA A 923 -11.65 13.94 -9.03
C ALA A 923 -12.70 12.86 -9.35
N ARG A 924 -12.47 12.09 -10.41
CA ARG A 924 -13.12 10.80 -10.69
C ARG A 924 -12.07 9.71 -10.67
N THR A 925 -12.29 8.67 -9.88
CA THR A 925 -11.49 7.44 -9.90
C THR A 925 -12.25 6.38 -10.69
N ILE A 926 -11.63 5.79 -11.70
CA ILE A 926 -12.22 4.68 -12.46
C ILE A 926 -11.35 3.45 -12.27
N GLN A 927 -11.94 2.37 -11.75
CA GLN A 927 -11.28 1.09 -11.56
C GLN A 927 -11.92 0.05 -12.49
N ALA A 928 -11.11 -0.56 -13.35
CA ALA A 928 -11.50 -1.70 -14.16
C ALA A 928 -11.01 -3.01 -13.53
N LYS A 929 -11.88 -4.01 -13.45
CA LYS A 929 -11.60 -5.36 -12.97
C LYS A 929 -12.13 -6.40 -13.96
N LEU A 930 -11.30 -7.36 -14.33
CA LEU A 930 -11.69 -8.54 -15.09
C LEU A 930 -11.36 -9.77 -14.26
N LYS A 931 -12.28 -10.73 -14.24
CA LYS A 931 -12.13 -12.03 -13.58
C LYS A 931 -12.47 -13.12 -14.61
N GLY A 932 -11.65 -14.15 -14.69
CA GLY A 932 -11.88 -15.28 -15.59
C GLY A 932 -11.11 -16.51 -15.13
N ARG A 933 -11.59 -17.69 -15.49
CA ARG A 933 -10.81 -18.92 -15.34
C ARG A 933 -9.69 -18.95 -16.39
N PRO A 934 -8.54 -19.57 -16.11
CA PRO A 934 -7.58 -19.89 -17.15
C PRO A 934 -8.22 -20.72 -18.28
N ASP A 935 -7.76 -20.51 -19.51
CA ASP A 935 -8.20 -21.27 -20.68
C ASP A 935 -7.09 -21.43 -21.75
N LEU A 936 -7.44 -22.05 -22.87
CA LEU A 936 -6.50 -22.38 -23.96
C LEU A 936 -5.86 -21.16 -24.64
N VAL A 937 -6.21 -19.92 -24.28
CA VAL A 937 -5.44 -18.73 -24.72
C VAL A 937 -3.97 -18.86 -24.37
N LEU A 938 -3.63 -19.53 -23.27
CA LEU A 938 -2.26 -19.79 -22.87
C LEU A 938 -1.44 -20.50 -23.97
N ASN A 939 -2.05 -21.39 -24.77
CA ASN A 939 -1.39 -22.11 -25.86
C ASN A 939 -1.11 -21.24 -27.10
N ARG A 940 -1.69 -20.03 -27.17
CA ARG A 940 -1.57 -19.10 -28.31
C ARG A 940 -0.66 -17.92 -28.03
N ILE A 941 -0.08 -17.81 -26.82
CA ILE A 941 0.89 -16.77 -26.49
C ILE A 941 2.27 -17.24 -26.98
N PRO A 942 2.87 -16.63 -28.01
CA PRO A 942 4.19 -17.03 -28.48
C PRO A 942 5.21 -16.80 -27.36
N ASN A 943 6.03 -17.81 -27.07
CA ASN A 943 7.19 -17.69 -26.20
C ASN A 943 8.05 -16.49 -26.65
N ARG A 944 8.04 -15.40 -25.89
CA ARG A 944 8.87 -14.20 -26.17
C ARG A 944 10.38 -14.44 -26.02
N SER A 945 10.81 -15.67 -25.75
CA SER A 945 12.22 -16.03 -25.48
C SER A 945 13.05 -16.40 -26.72
N ARG A 946 12.53 -16.28 -27.96
CA ARG A 946 13.27 -16.62 -29.19
C ARG A 946 13.66 -15.45 -30.10
N ALA A 947 13.29 -14.21 -29.79
CA ALA A 947 13.52 -13.07 -30.69
C ALA A 947 14.80 -12.25 -30.41
N ASP A 948 15.42 -12.36 -29.23
CA ASP A 948 16.59 -11.55 -28.85
C ASP A 948 17.91 -12.33 -28.82
N ALA A 949 17.98 -13.45 -29.55
CA ALA A 949 19.22 -14.18 -29.82
C ALA A 949 19.54 -14.11 -31.31
N ASN A 950 19.83 -12.90 -31.78
CA ASN A 950 20.68 -12.60 -32.94
C ASN A 950 21.23 -11.19 -32.83
#